data_AF-A0A1M4WMG9-F1
#
_entry.id   AF-A0A1M4WMG9-F1
#
_cell.length_a   1.000
_cell.length_b   1.000
_cell.length_c   1.000
_cell.angle_alpha   90.00
_cell.angle_beta   90.00
_cell.angle_gamma   90.00
#
_symmetry.space_group_name_H-M   'P 1'
#
loop_
_entity.id
_entity.type
_entity.pdbx_description
1 polymer ?
#
loop_
_entity_poly.entity_id
_entity_poly.type
_entity_poly.pdbx_seq_one_letter_code
_entity_poly.pdbx_strand_id
1 'polypeptide(L)'
;MKLFILFIAILLCTGAAAQKKPSQAEINKMKQRSTEMQKQMQQAQKEIDELEKEDPEAAKMARQLMNQLHSRSTQVATKDAPLPPFTSPITSVKIPANLAIPTNAQAKDHLLWYKGKMINDTMLITTKGNIIVYSRKNNKIIVKPKTSADPFSPLIQELMKTEQRKKEFVEQTAKMQNSFFYYPLIVNTLKEMSFIAERYSGMLKNTIELPPVSLPKEKANLPGKGGEIFQGPGLVMESIRKAYQETLEMREAAPGLDFPVPPAKEENLCFDCDIEKQATRYYQDVHTWDSLFANYESRLTAKAIGVMRMIALGWDDSQSEELKKMQSDMERVLQFSMQRIDEKLALLEERYGKDYKRLPVVVEMVIAMERQKQLIGVNEKLSSSFNERLSSYFAGFDDFIHHEMDNKNYNLVFNMPFILGMERQKQLTGSSDGSNNMEYMAMITAFNRFKLEMSIEFEVQAFDSDGALTLSATGQLKQKDPVYVSMGRNQCKYQLHLTNTNYGESEEKEYRIPMEILGGIKKVKNNEGGIISMPYSGPKDIYGIFPSFRIDFCDHKMDSVYLEMPVYQQDLESMASSVSSSYSVDFMGYLGLVFFNVKEMEGKVPDMEAIGKKMLANFGSDHLTESTGYASLDRMQENYNMAREFEDQQLAMTGLSTNNKLLFLFDAKNNNNTLVDETNNAAREQDPRMKVSMAKVHIKIVHAPLEQPDIKRKPLVKK
;
A
#
# COMPACT_ATOMS: atom_id res chain seq x y z
N MET A 1 -23.05 26.96 -28.80
CA MET A 1 -21.94 25.99 -28.98
C MET A 1 -20.54 26.60 -28.78
N LYS A 2 -20.07 27.58 -29.58
CA LYS A 2 -18.75 28.22 -29.35
C LYS A 2 -18.65 28.96 -28.00
N LEU A 3 -19.72 29.63 -27.56
CA LEU A 3 -19.81 30.24 -26.22
C LEU A 3 -19.80 29.21 -25.08
N PHE A 4 -20.37 28.02 -25.31
CA PHE A 4 -20.50 26.96 -24.30
C PHE A 4 -19.13 26.28 -24.02
N ILE A 5 -18.30 26.12 -25.05
CA ILE A 5 -16.91 25.63 -24.92
C ILE A 5 -16.04 26.64 -24.17
N LEU A 6 -16.25 27.95 -24.39
CA LEU A 6 -15.54 29.02 -23.67
C LEU A 6 -15.96 29.11 -22.19
N PHE A 7 -17.25 28.90 -21.89
CA PHE A 7 -17.80 28.92 -20.52
C PHE A 7 -17.29 27.75 -19.65
N ILE A 8 -17.08 26.57 -20.25
CA ILE A 8 -16.49 25.40 -19.58
C ILE A 8 -15.03 25.65 -19.18
N ALA A 9 -14.26 26.38 -19.98
CA ALA A 9 -12.87 26.71 -19.67
C ALA A 9 -12.72 27.67 -18.46
N ILE A 10 -13.71 28.54 -18.22
CA ILE A 10 -13.70 29.51 -17.10
C ILE A 10 -14.11 28.85 -15.77
N LEU A 11 -15.04 27.89 -15.80
CA LEU A 11 -15.53 27.20 -14.59
C LEU A 11 -14.55 26.19 -13.99
N LEU A 12 -13.53 25.74 -14.74
CA LEU A 12 -12.49 24.81 -14.28
C LEU A 12 -11.42 25.47 -13.36
N CYS A 13 -11.54 26.77 -13.05
CA CYS A 13 -10.48 27.56 -12.40
C CYS A 13 -10.53 27.68 -10.86
N THR A 14 -11.51 27.11 -10.13
CA THR A 14 -11.59 27.33 -8.67
C THR A 14 -12.00 26.09 -7.88
N GLY A 15 -11.05 25.45 -7.20
CA GLY A 15 -11.38 24.44 -6.20
C GLY A 15 -10.19 23.76 -5.52
N ALA A 16 -9.84 24.25 -4.33
CA ALA A 16 -9.65 23.49 -3.07
C ALA A 16 -8.58 24.12 -2.17
N ALA A 17 -8.83 24.12 -0.86
CA ALA A 17 -7.83 24.36 0.18
C ALA A 17 -8.31 23.65 1.44
N ALA A 18 -7.45 22.89 2.14
CA ALA A 18 -7.68 22.65 3.56
C ALA A 18 -6.41 22.45 4.39
N GLN A 19 -6.64 22.54 5.70
CA GLN A 19 -5.87 23.34 6.65
C GLN A 19 -4.89 22.53 7.51
N LYS A 20 -3.70 23.09 7.71
CA LYS A 20 -2.99 23.03 9.02
C LYS A 20 -3.71 23.97 9.99
N LYS A 21 -3.64 23.72 11.31
CA LYS A 21 -4.20 24.62 12.34
C LYS A 21 -3.77 26.07 12.04
N PRO A 22 -4.70 26.93 11.61
CA PRO A 22 -4.33 28.22 11.02
C PRO A 22 -3.96 29.22 12.10
N SER A 23 -2.91 29.98 11.86
CA SER A 23 -2.64 31.23 12.57
C SER A 23 -3.82 32.20 12.42
N GLN A 24 -3.97 33.15 13.34
CA GLN A 24 -5.06 34.14 13.28
C GLN A 24 -5.06 34.94 11.95
N ALA A 25 -3.88 35.15 11.37
CA ALA A 25 -3.72 35.77 10.06
C ALA A 25 -4.27 34.89 8.92
N GLU A 26 -4.04 33.58 8.97
CA GLU A 26 -4.60 32.62 8.03
C GLU A 26 -6.12 32.46 8.20
N ILE A 27 -6.65 32.53 9.43
CA ILE A 27 -8.10 32.56 9.68
C ILE A 27 -8.74 33.78 9.02
N ASN A 28 -8.12 34.96 9.15
CA ASN A 28 -8.63 36.18 8.52
C ASN A 28 -8.54 36.09 6.98
N LYS A 29 -7.44 35.55 6.43
CA LYS A 29 -7.27 35.32 4.99
C LYS A 29 -8.31 34.32 4.45
N MET A 30 -8.65 33.29 5.22
CA MET A 30 -9.70 32.33 4.86
C MET A 30 -11.10 32.91 4.93
N LYS A 31 -11.41 33.75 5.94
CA LYS A 31 -12.67 34.49 5.97
C LYS A 31 -12.82 35.41 4.78
N GLN A 32 -11.74 36.09 4.39
CA GLN A 32 -11.71 36.96 3.22
C GLN A 32 -11.92 36.17 1.92
N ARG A 33 -11.21 35.04 1.74
CA ARG A 33 -11.43 34.11 0.61
C ARG A 33 -12.84 33.53 0.58
N SER A 34 -13.40 33.17 1.74
CA SER A 34 -14.78 32.67 1.84
C SER A 34 -15.80 33.73 1.43
N THR A 35 -15.59 34.99 1.81
CA THR A 35 -16.46 36.12 1.42
C THR A 35 -16.35 36.40 -0.07
N GLU A 36 -15.15 36.33 -0.64
CA GLU A 36 -14.91 36.55 -2.07
C GLU A 36 -15.48 35.41 -2.93
N MET A 37 -15.34 34.17 -2.48
CA MET A 37 -15.97 33.01 -3.08
C MET A 37 -17.50 33.12 -3.06
N GLN A 38 -18.11 33.54 -1.93
CA GLN A 38 -19.56 33.80 -1.87
C GLN A 38 -20.00 34.86 -2.89
N LYS A 39 -19.22 35.92 -3.11
CA LYS A 39 -19.52 36.92 -4.14
C LYS A 39 -19.42 36.34 -5.56
N GLN A 40 -18.38 35.56 -5.85
CA GLN A 40 -18.23 34.89 -7.14
C GLN A 40 -19.38 33.92 -7.42
N MET A 41 -19.84 33.18 -6.40
CA MET A 41 -20.99 32.27 -6.54
C MET A 41 -22.30 33.03 -6.79
N GLN A 42 -22.51 34.16 -6.11
CA GLN A 42 -23.67 35.02 -6.39
C GLN A 42 -23.64 35.62 -7.80
N GLN A 43 -22.45 35.94 -8.31
CA GLN A 43 -22.28 36.42 -9.67
C GLN A 43 -22.55 35.31 -10.70
N ALA A 44 -21.97 34.12 -10.50
CA ALA A 44 -22.25 32.96 -11.32
C ALA A 44 -23.75 32.60 -11.34
N GLN A 45 -24.45 32.73 -10.20
CA GLN A 45 -25.90 32.51 -10.16
C GLN A 45 -26.65 33.50 -11.07
N LYS A 46 -26.25 34.77 -11.09
CA LYS A 46 -26.86 35.78 -11.96
C LYS A 46 -26.59 35.50 -13.44
N GLU A 47 -25.36 35.13 -13.79
CA GLU A 47 -25.00 34.77 -15.17
C GLU A 47 -25.76 33.52 -15.64
N ILE A 48 -26.01 32.56 -14.74
CA ILE A 48 -26.87 31.39 -15.02
C ILE A 48 -28.33 31.80 -15.24
N ASP A 49 -28.85 32.73 -14.43
CA ASP A 49 -30.22 33.25 -14.59
C ASP A 49 -30.40 34.05 -15.90
N GLU A 50 -29.33 34.69 -16.39
CA GLU A 50 -29.30 35.35 -17.70
C GLU A 50 -29.21 34.33 -18.84
N LEU A 51 -28.33 33.33 -18.71
CA LEU A 51 -28.19 32.24 -19.67
C LEU A 51 -29.50 31.45 -19.84
N GLU A 52 -30.33 31.33 -18.80
CA GLU A 52 -31.62 30.61 -18.88
C GLU A 52 -32.59 31.24 -19.87
N LYS A 53 -32.45 32.54 -20.13
CA LYS A 53 -33.25 33.25 -21.13
C LYS A 53 -32.78 32.99 -22.55
N GLU A 54 -31.48 32.71 -22.73
CA GLU A 54 -30.85 32.50 -24.04
C GLU A 54 -30.80 31.02 -24.44
N ASP A 55 -30.46 30.15 -23.48
CA ASP A 55 -30.31 28.70 -23.63
C ASP A 55 -30.72 27.98 -22.32
N PRO A 56 -32.01 27.59 -22.20
CA PRO A 56 -32.56 27.00 -20.98
C PRO A 56 -31.87 25.68 -20.59
N GLU A 57 -31.41 24.89 -21.55
CA GLU A 57 -30.74 23.61 -21.29
C GLU A 57 -29.31 23.85 -20.76
N ALA A 58 -28.58 24.82 -21.33
CA ALA A 58 -27.27 25.22 -20.81
C ALA A 58 -27.36 25.77 -19.38
N ALA A 59 -28.38 26.60 -19.09
CA ALA A 59 -28.59 27.14 -17.75
C ALA A 59 -29.00 26.06 -16.74
N LYS A 60 -29.84 25.10 -17.13
CA LYS A 60 -30.20 23.95 -16.29
C LYS A 60 -28.95 23.13 -15.91
N MET A 61 -28.05 22.90 -16.87
CA MET A 61 -26.78 22.22 -16.62
C MET A 61 -25.89 23.04 -15.67
N ALA A 62 -25.79 24.35 -15.86
CA ALA A 62 -25.01 25.23 -14.99
C ALA A 62 -25.57 25.32 -13.56
N ARG A 63 -26.90 25.40 -13.39
CA ARG A 63 -27.57 25.32 -12.07
C ARG A 63 -27.27 24.00 -11.38
N GLN A 64 -27.34 22.88 -12.12
CA GLN A 64 -27.04 21.56 -11.57
C GLN A 64 -25.60 21.47 -11.06
N LEU A 65 -24.64 21.96 -11.85
CA LEU A 65 -23.22 22.03 -11.46
C LEU A 65 -23.02 22.91 -10.21
N MET A 66 -23.65 24.07 -10.17
CA MET A 66 -23.48 25.03 -9.08
C MET A 66 -24.11 24.54 -7.76
N ASN A 67 -25.23 23.81 -7.84
CA ASN A 67 -25.83 23.12 -6.69
C ASN A 67 -24.95 21.97 -6.19
N GLN A 68 -24.33 21.21 -7.09
CA GLN A 68 -23.41 20.13 -6.73
C GLN A 68 -22.14 20.65 -6.04
N LEU A 69 -21.55 21.74 -6.54
CA LEU A 69 -20.41 22.41 -5.91
C LEU A 69 -20.76 22.92 -4.50
N HIS A 70 -21.97 23.45 -4.31
CA HIS A 70 -22.46 23.89 -3.00
C HIS A 70 -22.59 22.74 -1.99
N SER A 71 -23.12 21.57 -2.40
CA SER A 71 -23.29 20.44 -1.48
C SER A 71 -21.96 19.89 -0.93
N ARG A 72 -20.87 20.01 -1.69
CA ARG A 72 -19.55 19.46 -1.37
C ARG A 72 -18.86 20.17 -0.20
N SER A 73 -19.10 21.46 -0.02
CA SER A 73 -18.49 22.25 1.07
C SER A 73 -18.93 21.82 2.48
N THR A 74 -19.97 20.98 2.61
CA THR A 74 -20.63 20.72 3.90
C THR A 74 -20.53 19.29 4.43
N GLN A 75 -20.01 18.30 3.68
CA GLN A 75 -20.17 16.88 4.04
C GLN A 75 -18.89 16.11 4.39
N VAL A 76 -17.68 16.66 4.24
CA VAL A 76 -16.47 15.93 4.66
C VAL A 76 -16.42 15.83 6.19
N ALA A 77 -16.38 14.61 6.71
CA ALA A 77 -16.27 14.34 8.14
C ALA A 77 -15.05 15.06 8.72
N THR A 78 -15.27 16.02 9.63
CA THR A 78 -14.19 16.83 10.24
C THR A 78 -13.59 16.18 11.47
N LYS A 79 -14.11 15.03 11.89
CA LYS A 79 -13.67 14.33 13.10
C LYS A 79 -13.46 12.85 12.77
N ASP A 80 -12.33 12.33 13.23
CA ASP A 80 -12.08 10.90 13.21
C ASP A 80 -13.17 10.17 13.99
N ALA A 81 -13.64 9.05 13.44
CA ALA A 81 -14.45 8.13 14.20
C ALA A 81 -13.59 7.53 15.32
N PRO A 82 -14.15 7.24 16.51
CA PRO A 82 -13.43 6.49 17.53
C PRO A 82 -13.09 5.11 16.96
N LEU A 83 -11.81 4.88 16.70
CA LEU A 83 -11.33 3.58 16.25
C LEU A 83 -11.48 2.57 17.40
N PRO A 84 -11.90 1.33 17.11
CA PRO A 84 -11.97 0.29 18.12
C PRO A 84 -10.55 0.08 18.69
N PRO A 85 -10.39 0.00 20.03
CA PRO A 85 -9.08 -0.24 20.60
C PRO A 85 -8.57 -1.61 20.18
N PHE A 86 -7.27 -1.71 19.89
CA PHE A 86 -6.64 -3.00 19.66
C PHE A 86 -6.80 -3.89 20.89
N THR A 87 -7.27 -5.12 20.67
CA THR A 87 -7.51 -6.07 21.78
C THR A 87 -6.21 -6.77 22.18
N SER A 88 -5.87 -6.71 23.47
CA SER A 88 -4.69 -7.40 23.99
C SER A 88 -4.73 -8.90 23.71
N PRO A 89 -3.62 -9.51 23.22
CA PRO A 89 -3.52 -10.96 23.05
C PRO A 89 -3.52 -11.73 24.38
N ILE A 90 -3.27 -11.03 25.49
CA ILE A 90 -3.16 -11.61 26.82
C ILE A 90 -4.54 -11.72 27.45
N THR A 91 -4.95 -12.95 27.76
CA THR A 91 -6.14 -13.23 28.53
C THR A 91 -5.91 -12.83 29.98
N SER A 92 -6.70 -11.87 30.46
CA SER A 92 -6.61 -11.40 31.84
C SER A 92 -7.09 -12.46 32.83
N VAL A 93 -6.39 -12.54 33.97
CA VAL A 93 -6.71 -13.43 35.09
C VAL A 93 -6.86 -12.54 36.32
N LYS A 94 -7.94 -12.75 37.09
CA LYS A 94 -8.11 -12.13 38.40
C LYS A 94 -7.17 -12.82 39.38
N ILE A 95 -6.18 -12.07 39.85
CA ILE A 95 -5.14 -12.56 40.75
C ILE A 95 -5.44 -12.04 42.15
N PRO A 96 -5.47 -12.90 43.19
CA PRO A 96 -5.52 -12.45 44.58
C PRO A 96 -4.43 -11.42 44.90
N ALA A 97 -4.77 -10.34 45.60
CA ALA A 97 -3.80 -9.34 46.00
C ALA A 97 -2.72 -9.96 46.90
N ASN A 98 -1.45 -9.58 46.72
CA ASN A 98 -0.29 -9.99 47.54
C ASN A 98 0.08 -11.48 47.50
N LEU A 99 0.11 -12.10 46.32
CA LEU A 99 0.67 -13.45 46.18
C LEU A 99 2.20 -13.44 46.32
N ALA A 100 2.70 -14.10 47.38
CA ALA A 100 4.13 -14.37 47.55
C ALA A 100 4.59 -15.48 46.60
N ILE A 101 5.71 -15.23 45.90
CA ILE A 101 6.34 -16.23 45.03
C ILE A 101 6.88 -17.36 45.92
N PRO A 102 6.49 -18.63 45.70
CA PRO A 102 6.93 -19.74 46.54
C PRO A 102 8.41 -20.07 46.30
N THR A 103 9.11 -20.46 47.37
CA THR A 103 10.44 -21.09 47.27
C THR A 103 10.32 -22.51 46.71
N ASN A 104 11.43 -23.09 46.24
CA ASN A 104 11.47 -24.49 45.76
C ASN A 104 10.95 -25.49 46.82
N ALA A 105 11.18 -25.21 48.11
CA ALA A 105 10.69 -26.04 49.21
C ALA A 105 9.16 -25.93 49.42
N GLN A 106 8.57 -24.80 49.03
CA GLN A 106 7.13 -24.53 49.13
C GLN A 106 6.36 -24.98 47.88
N ALA A 107 7.04 -25.12 46.73
CA ALA A 107 6.44 -25.54 45.48
C ALA A 107 6.30 -27.08 45.40
N LYS A 108 5.41 -27.63 46.23
CA LYS A 108 5.16 -29.07 46.34
C LYS A 108 3.97 -29.54 45.50
N ASP A 109 3.14 -28.61 45.06
CA ASP A 109 1.89 -28.92 44.38
C ASP A 109 2.08 -28.95 42.87
N HIS A 110 1.19 -29.67 42.20
CA HIS A 110 1.16 -29.79 40.76
C HIS A 110 -0.20 -29.37 40.19
N LEU A 111 -0.16 -28.68 39.04
CA LEU A 111 -1.34 -28.40 38.22
C LEU A 111 -1.00 -28.81 36.80
N LEU A 112 -1.55 -29.95 36.37
CA LEU A 112 -1.10 -30.64 35.16
C LEU A 112 0.42 -30.91 35.27
N TRP A 113 1.23 -30.45 34.32
CA TRP A 113 2.69 -30.61 34.39
C TRP A 113 3.42 -29.44 35.07
N TYR A 114 2.71 -28.39 35.50
CA TYR A 114 3.35 -27.27 36.19
C TYR A 114 3.54 -27.58 37.67
N LYS A 115 4.71 -27.22 38.19
CA LYS A 115 5.06 -27.35 39.61
C LYS A 115 5.05 -26.00 40.31
N GLY A 116 4.46 -25.93 41.49
CA GLY A 116 4.31 -24.67 42.21
C GLY A 116 3.58 -24.82 43.54
N LYS A 117 3.00 -23.72 44.00
CA LYS A 117 2.10 -23.68 45.14
C LYS A 117 0.68 -23.44 44.63
N MET A 118 -0.26 -24.30 45.00
CA MET A 118 -1.66 -24.13 44.62
C MET A 118 -2.24 -22.89 45.31
N ILE A 119 -2.97 -22.10 44.53
CA ILE A 119 -3.77 -20.97 45.02
C ILE A 119 -5.20 -21.45 45.25
N ASN A 120 -5.71 -22.25 44.31
CA ASN A 120 -6.98 -22.99 44.38
C ASN A 120 -6.94 -24.17 43.40
N ASP A 121 -8.00 -24.98 43.35
CA ASP A 121 -8.11 -26.19 42.52
C ASP A 121 -7.83 -25.99 41.02
N THR A 122 -7.90 -24.76 40.53
CA THR A 122 -7.70 -24.41 39.12
C THR A 122 -6.53 -23.45 38.88
N MET A 123 -5.80 -23.07 39.93
CA MET A 123 -4.80 -22.01 39.85
C MET A 123 -3.56 -22.34 40.68
N LEU A 124 -2.39 -22.22 40.06
CA LEU A 124 -1.09 -22.48 40.66
C LEU A 124 -0.12 -21.32 40.41
N ILE A 125 0.72 -21.00 41.39
CA ILE A 125 1.86 -20.08 41.23
C ILE A 125 3.18 -20.85 41.23
N THR A 126 3.99 -20.67 40.19
CA THR A 126 5.30 -21.32 40.08
C THR A 126 6.35 -20.61 40.92
N THR A 127 7.49 -21.25 41.14
CA THR A 127 8.65 -20.65 41.85
C THR A 127 9.25 -19.43 41.14
N LYS A 128 8.89 -19.22 39.88
CA LYS A 128 9.28 -18.05 39.08
C LYS A 128 8.23 -16.94 39.11
N GLY A 129 7.11 -17.17 39.79
CA GLY A 129 6.00 -16.23 39.87
C GLY A 129 5.09 -16.24 38.65
N ASN A 130 5.16 -17.28 37.81
CA ASN A 130 4.18 -17.48 36.74
C ASN A 130 2.88 -17.98 37.36
N ILE A 131 1.74 -17.47 36.89
CA ILE A 131 0.42 -17.91 37.34
C ILE A 131 -0.19 -18.78 36.26
N ILE A 132 -0.53 -20.00 36.63
CA ILE A 132 -1.11 -21.01 35.76
C ILE A 132 -2.57 -21.16 36.13
N VAL A 133 -3.47 -21.03 35.17
CA VAL A 133 -4.92 -21.24 35.37
C VAL A 133 -5.41 -22.31 34.42
N TYR A 134 -5.98 -23.38 34.95
CA TYR A 134 -6.60 -24.42 34.17
C TYR A 134 -8.11 -24.19 34.04
N SER A 135 -8.57 -23.97 32.81
CA SER A 135 -9.99 -23.84 32.49
C SER A 135 -10.53 -25.18 31.98
N ARG A 136 -11.03 -26.03 32.89
CA ARG A 136 -11.56 -27.35 32.52
C ARG A 136 -12.69 -27.27 31.48
N LYS A 137 -13.61 -26.31 31.61
CA LYS A 137 -14.74 -26.11 30.69
C LYS A 137 -14.31 -25.81 29.26
N ASN A 138 -13.29 -24.98 29.11
CA ASN A 138 -12.80 -24.54 27.80
C ASN A 138 -11.61 -25.35 27.31
N ASN A 139 -11.20 -26.38 28.05
CA ASN A 139 -10.08 -27.25 27.70
C ASN A 139 -8.76 -26.49 27.41
N LYS A 140 -8.46 -25.45 28.21
CA LYS A 140 -7.27 -24.61 27.98
C LYS A 140 -6.54 -24.24 29.27
N ILE A 141 -5.26 -23.93 29.14
CA ILE A 141 -4.42 -23.34 30.19
C ILE A 141 -4.18 -21.88 29.87
N ILE A 142 -4.28 -21.00 30.87
CA ILE A 142 -3.79 -19.62 30.79
C ILE A 142 -2.52 -19.55 31.62
N VAL A 143 -1.42 -19.19 30.98
CA VAL A 143 -0.12 -18.96 31.64
C VAL A 143 0.10 -17.47 31.66
N LYS A 144 0.19 -16.86 32.84
CA LYS A 144 0.50 -15.44 32.99
C LYS A 144 1.91 -15.33 33.58
N PRO A 145 2.92 -15.05 32.75
CA PRO A 145 4.27 -14.82 33.24
C PRO A 145 4.31 -13.61 34.18
N LYS A 146 5.31 -13.57 35.08
CA LYS A 146 5.58 -12.37 35.88
C LYS A 146 5.93 -11.23 34.94
N THR A 147 5.17 -10.13 34.96
CA THR A 147 5.29 -9.02 33.99
C THR A 147 6.71 -8.47 33.86
N SER A 148 7.45 -8.34 34.96
CA SER A 148 8.84 -7.84 34.94
C SER A 148 9.85 -8.81 34.31
N ALA A 149 9.44 -10.05 34.04
CA ALA A 149 10.29 -11.13 33.54
C ALA A 149 9.77 -11.74 32.22
N ASP A 150 8.71 -11.19 31.63
CA ASP A 150 8.21 -11.65 30.33
C ASP A 150 8.94 -10.92 29.20
N PRO A 151 9.85 -11.59 28.45
CA PRO A 151 10.63 -10.97 27.38
C PRO A 151 9.75 -10.51 26.22
N PHE A 152 8.52 -11.00 26.10
CA PHE A 152 7.55 -10.56 25.10
C PHE A 152 6.81 -9.28 25.50
N SER A 153 6.99 -8.78 26.73
CA SER A 153 6.31 -7.56 27.21
C SER A 153 6.51 -6.35 26.30
N PRO A 154 7.74 -6.02 25.84
CA PRO A 154 7.96 -4.88 24.95
C PRO A 154 7.18 -5.02 23.63
N LEU A 155 7.19 -6.24 23.07
CA LEU A 155 6.50 -6.55 21.82
C LEU A 155 4.98 -6.44 21.99
N ILE A 156 4.41 -6.97 23.09
CA ILE A 156 2.99 -6.83 23.42
C ILE A 156 2.63 -5.34 23.59
N GLN A 157 3.45 -4.56 24.29
CA GLN A 157 3.21 -3.13 24.49
C GLN A 157 3.21 -2.35 23.17
N GLU A 158 4.12 -2.65 22.25
CA GLU A 158 4.15 -2.01 20.94
C GLU A 158 3.03 -2.49 20.02
N LEU A 159 2.62 -3.75 20.14
CA LEU A 159 1.45 -4.29 19.45
C LEU A 159 0.16 -3.55 19.86
N MET A 160 0.01 -3.21 21.14
CA MET A 160 -1.12 -2.42 21.64
C MET A 160 -1.18 -1.00 21.06
N LYS A 161 -0.08 -0.49 20.48
CA LYS A 161 -0.04 0.82 19.81
C LYS A 161 -0.41 0.76 18.33
N THR A 162 -0.82 -0.39 17.78
CA THR A 162 -1.05 -0.55 16.33
C THR A 162 -1.99 0.53 15.76
N GLU A 163 -3.16 0.76 16.35
CA GLU A 163 -4.09 1.79 15.86
C GLU A 163 -3.52 3.22 16.00
N GLN A 164 -2.73 3.46 17.05
CA GLN A 164 -2.01 4.74 17.20
C GLN A 164 -0.98 4.91 16.08
N ARG A 165 -0.17 3.88 15.77
CA ARG A 165 0.83 3.94 14.70
C ARG A 165 0.21 4.13 13.32
N LYS A 166 -0.93 3.48 13.06
CA LYS A 166 -1.72 3.67 11.84
C LYS A 166 -2.20 5.11 11.70
N LYS A 167 -2.76 5.67 12.77
CA LYS A 167 -3.19 7.07 12.82
C LYS A 167 -2.03 8.04 12.58
N GLU A 168 -0.92 7.85 13.29
CA GLU A 168 0.29 8.66 13.13
C GLU A 168 0.79 8.62 11.68
N PHE A 169 0.83 7.44 11.06
CA PHE A 169 1.23 7.28 9.66
C PHE A 169 0.31 8.03 8.69
N VAL A 170 -1.02 7.89 8.84
CA VAL A 170 -2.00 8.62 8.01
C VAL A 170 -1.85 10.12 8.18
N GLU A 171 -1.77 10.62 9.41
CA GLU A 171 -1.64 12.05 9.69
C GLU A 171 -0.33 12.65 9.19
N GLN A 172 0.76 11.89 9.22
CA GLN A 172 2.06 12.34 8.70
C GLN A 172 2.06 12.33 7.18
N THR A 173 1.50 11.29 6.54
CA THR A 173 1.43 11.18 5.09
C THR A 173 0.48 12.21 4.49
N ALA A 174 -0.63 12.51 5.16
CA ALA A 174 -1.58 13.55 4.74
C ALA A 174 -0.99 14.97 4.74
N LYS A 175 0.16 15.19 5.41
CA LYS A 175 0.90 16.46 5.37
C LYS A 175 1.82 16.58 4.15
N MET A 176 2.04 15.49 3.42
CA MET A 176 2.84 15.51 2.20
C MET A 176 2.09 16.25 1.09
N GLN A 177 2.83 16.98 0.27
CA GLN A 177 2.27 17.57 -0.95
C GLN A 177 1.76 16.46 -1.86
N ASN A 178 0.55 16.64 -2.39
CA ASN A 178 -0.14 15.67 -3.24
C ASN A 178 -0.28 14.27 -2.62
N SER A 179 -0.48 14.18 -1.30
CA SER A 179 -0.59 12.91 -0.58
C SER A 179 -1.64 11.95 -1.14
N PHE A 180 -2.68 12.46 -1.81
CA PHE A 180 -3.74 11.66 -2.43
C PHE A 180 -3.23 10.74 -3.55
N PHE A 181 -2.12 11.05 -4.25
CA PHE A 181 -1.53 10.13 -5.23
C PHE A 181 -1.00 8.83 -4.59
N TYR A 182 -0.73 8.87 -3.28
CA TYR A 182 -0.29 7.70 -2.52
C TYR A 182 -1.45 6.97 -1.84
N TYR A 183 -2.70 7.45 -1.97
CA TYR A 183 -3.87 6.88 -1.29
C TYR A 183 -3.96 5.35 -1.39
N PRO A 184 -3.89 4.72 -2.59
CA PRO A 184 -3.96 3.25 -2.69
C PRO A 184 -2.87 2.54 -1.89
N LEU A 185 -1.64 3.08 -1.92
CA LEU A 185 -0.48 2.50 -1.26
C LEU A 185 -0.55 2.67 0.27
N ILE A 186 -1.12 3.79 0.75
CA ILE A 186 -1.41 4.02 2.17
C ILE A 186 -2.42 3.00 2.66
N VAL A 187 -3.53 2.80 1.95
CA VAL A 187 -4.56 1.81 2.31
C VAL A 187 -3.96 0.41 2.40
N ASN A 188 -3.15 0.01 1.42
CA ASN A 188 -2.49 -1.30 1.41
C ASN A 188 -1.50 -1.44 2.57
N THR A 189 -0.76 -0.39 2.89
CA THR A 189 0.13 -0.36 4.06
C THR A 189 -0.66 -0.52 5.36
N LEU A 190 -1.82 0.12 5.50
CA LEU A 190 -2.67 -0.03 6.68
C LEU A 190 -3.24 -1.46 6.79
N LYS A 191 -3.60 -2.09 5.67
CA LYS A 191 -4.01 -3.50 5.63
C LYS A 191 -2.87 -4.40 6.10
N GLU A 192 -1.66 -4.19 5.59
CA GLU A 192 -0.45 -4.90 5.99
C GLU A 192 -0.14 -4.75 7.49
N MET A 193 -0.19 -3.52 8.03
CA MET A 193 0.04 -3.27 9.46
C MET A 193 -0.98 -4.00 10.33
N SER A 194 -2.26 -4.02 9.94
CA SER A 194 -3.30 -4.77 10.64
C SER A 194 -3.04 -6.27 10.60
N PHE A 195 -2.65 -6.78 9.45
CA PHE A 195 -2.36 -8.19 9.26
C PHE A 195 -1.19 -8.66 10.13
N ILE A 196 -0.07 -7.93 10.10
CA ILE A 196 1.09 -8.20 10.96
C ILE A 196 0.64 -8.20 12.43
N ALA A 197 -0.17 -7.22 12.83
CA ALA A 197 -0.65 -7.13 14.21
C ALA A 197 -1.55 -8.31 14.61
N GLU A 198 -2.44 -8.76 13.73
CA GLU A 198 -3.29 -9.93 13.97
C GLU A 198 -2.45 -11.21 14.17
N ARG A 199 -1.45 -11.42 13.32
CA ARG A 199 -0.58 -12.59 13.42
C ARG A 199 0.26 -12.58 14.68
N TYR A 200 0.92 -11.47 14.97
CA TYR A 200 1.69 -11.33 16.21
C TYR A 200 0.76 -11.50 17.43
N SER A 201 -0.46 -10.97 17.39
CA SER A 201 -1.46 -11.20 18.44
C SER A 201 -1.76 -12.69 18.64
N GLY A 202 -1.95 -13.43 17.55
CA GLY A 202 -2.14 -14.89 17.57
C GLY A 202 -0.99 -15.63 18.26
N MET A 203 0.25 -15.28 17.94
CA MET A 203 1.46 -15.91 18.45
C MET A 203 1.74 -15.58 19.92
N LEU A 204 1.43 -14.36 20.36
CA LEU A 204 1.72 -13.87 21.70
C LEU A 204 0.68 -14.24 22.75
N LYS A 205 -0.39 -14.93 22.35
CA LYS A 205 -1.41 -15.44 23.27
C LYS A 205 -0.74 -16.13 24.43
N ASN A 206 -1.31 -15.94 25.61
CA ASN A 206 -0.80 -16.54 26.84
C ASN A 206 -1.58 -17.81 27.21
N THR A 207 -2.13 -18.47 26.19
CA THR A 207 -3.05 -19.59 26.33
C THR A 207 -2.57 -20.80 25.56
N ILE A 208 -2.68 -21.97 26.17
CA ILE A 208 -2.40 -23.25 25.55
C ILE A 208 -3.72 -24.01 25.42
N GLU A 209 -4.12 -24.33 24.20
CA GLU A 209 -5.23 -25.24 23.94
C GLU A 209 -4.77 -26.67 24.24
N LEU A 210 -5.51 -27.39 25.08
CA LEU A 210 -5.13 -28.74 25.47
C LEU A 210 -5.64 -29.77 24.46
N PRO A 211 -4.86 -30.82 24.16
CA PRO A 211 -5.34 -31.91 23.34
C PRO A 211 -6.59 -32.55 24.00
N PRO A 212 -7.61 -32.93 23.22
CA PRO A 212 -8.76 -33.63 23.77
C PRO A 212 -8.28 -34.96 24.37
N VAL A 213 -8.79 -35.27 25.56
CA VAL A 213 -8.47 -36.52 26.25
C VAL A 213 -9.73 -37.35 26.36
N SER A 214 -9.71 -38.53 25.74
CA SER A 214 -10.76 -39.54 25.87
C SER A 214 -10.40 -40.49 27.01
N LEU A 215 -10.70 -40.10 28.25
CA LEU A 215 -10.74 -41.08 29.32
C LEU A 215 -11.97 -41.96 29.12
N PRO A 216 -11.88 -43.29 29.30
CA PRO A 216 -13.05 -44.15 29.37
C PRO A 216 -14.01 -43.53 30.41
N LYS A 217 -15.19 -43.08 29.96
CA LYS A 217 -16.21 -42.62 30.90
C LYS A 217 -16.56 -43.83 31.75
N GLU A 218 -16.39 -43.74 33.07
CA GLU A 218 -17.02 -44.69 33.98
C GLU A 218 -18.50 -44.74 33.60
N LYS A 219 -18.94 -45.87 33.04
CA LYS A 219 -20.36 -46.05 32.75
C LYS A 219 -21.07 -46.18 34.10
N ALA A 220 -21.64 -45.08 34.58
CA ALA A 220 -22.63 -45.16 35.64
C ALA A 220 -23.82 -45.98 35.14
N ASN A 221 -24.01 -47.15 35.77
CA ASN A 221 -25.22 -47.97 35.80
C ASN A 221 -25.63 -48.70 34.52
N LEU A 222 -25.29 -50.00 34.45
CA LEU A 222 -26.19 -51.01 33.87
C LEU A 222 -26.98 -51.65 35.02
N PRO A 223 -28.32 -51.68 34.97
CA PRO A 223 -29.13 -52.30 36.02
C PRO A 223 -29.08 -53.83 35.87
N GLY A 224 -28.07 -54.47 36.45
CA GLY A 224 -27.93 -55.92 36.52
C GLY A 224 -27.97 -56.38 37.98
N LYS A 225 -29.01 -57.14 38.35
CA LYS A 225 -29.11 -57.79 39.66
C LYS A 225 -28.03 -58.88 39.79
N GLY A 226 -26.95 -58.58 40.51
CA GLY A 226 -25.96 -59.56 40.94
C GLY A 226 -24.54 -59.07 40.82
N GLY A 227 -24.02 -58.46 41.89
CA GLY A 227 -22.61 -58.12 42.08
C GLY A 227 -22.19 -56.82 41.39
N GLU A 228 -21.86 -55.80 42.18
CA GLU A 228 -21.19 -54.59 41.71
C GLU A 228 -19.79 -54.94 41.20
N ILE A 229 -19.61 -55.10 39.89
CA ILE A 229 -18.30 -55.04 39.27
C ILE A 229 -18.04 -53.57 38.92
N PHE A 230 -17.38 -52.86 39.84
CA PHE A 230 -16.71 -51.61 39.51
C PHE A 230 -15.79 -51.89 38.32
N GLN A 231 -15.99 -51.25 37.17
CA GLN A 231 -14.97 -51.24 36.11
C GLN A 231 -13.78 -50.45 36.66
N GLY A 232 -12.85 -51.18 37.26
CA GLY A 232 -11.88 -50.62 38.16
C GLY A 232 -10.85 -49.70 37.49
N PRO A 233 -9.98 -49.10 38.32
CA PRO A 233 -8.86 -48.23 37.92
C PRO A 233 -7.95 -48.78 36.80
N GLY A 234 -7.99 -50.09 36.51
CA GLY A 234 -7.17 -50.76 35.50
C GLY A 234 -7.44 -50.33 34.05
N LEU A 235 -8.67 -49.98 33.67
CA LEU A 235 -8.96 -49.54 32.28
C LEU A 235 -8.40 -48.14 31.96
N VAL A 236 -8.39 -47.25 32.96
CA VAL A 236 -7.77 -45.93 32.86
C VAL A 236 -6.24 -46.08 32.75
N MET A 237 -5.63 -46.91 33.59
CA MET A 237 -4.19 -47.19 33.53
C MET A 237 -3.75 -47.82 32.20
N GLU A 238 -4.55 -48.73 31.62
CA GLU A 238 -4.24 -49.33 30.33
C GLU A 238 -4.29 -48.30 29.19
N SER A 239 -5.27 -47.38 29.25
CA SER A 239 -5.35 -46.26 28.30
C SER A 239 -4.15 -45.33 28.41
N ILE A 240 -3.70 -45.04 29.63
CA ILE A 240 -2.48 -44.25 29.90
C ILE A 240 -1.24 -44.97 29.37
N ARG A 241 -1.05 -46.26 29.68
CA ARG A 241 0.08 -47.07 29.20
C ARG A 241 0.15 -47.11 27.68
N LYS A 242 -0.99 -47.32 27.01
CA LYS A 242 -1.05 -47.33 25.56
C LYS A 242 -0.61 -45.99 24.97
N ALA A 243 -1.19 -44.88 25.45
CA ALA A 243 -0.85 -43.55 24.96
C ALA A 243 0.62 -43.18 25.27
N TYR A 244 1.13 -43.59 26.43
CA TYR A 244 2.53 -43.46 26.83
C TYR A 244 3.47 -44.19 25.86
N GLN A 245 3.20 -45.47 25.58
CA GLN A 245 3.99 -46.29 24.67
C GLN A 245 3.97 -45.74 23.24
N GLU A 246 2.79 -45.37 22.73
CA GLU A 246 2.67 -44.72 21.41
C GLU A 246 3.47 -43.41 21.31
N THR A 247 3.61 -42.68 22.42
CA THR A 247 4.37 -41.43 22.45
C THR A 247 5.88 -41.71 22.40
N LEU A 248 6.35 -42.73 23.11
CA LEU A 248 7.75 -43.16 23.04
C LEU A 248 8.10 -43.70 21.64
N GLU A 249 7.24 -44.52 21.04
CA GLU A 249 7.44 -45.03 19.69
C GLU A 249 7.52 -43.89 18.66
N MET A 250 6.68 -42.86 18.81
CA MET A 250 6.74 -41.67 17.95
C MET A 250 8.05 -40.90 18.13
N ARG A 251 8.59 -40.82 19.34
CA ARG A 251 9.89 -40.19 19.62
C ARG A 251 11.04 -40.96 18.95
N GLU A 252 11.06 -42.28 19.07
CA GLU A 252 12.11 -43.11 18.47
C GLU A 252 12.05 -43.10 16.93
N ALA A 253 10.85 -42.94 16.36
CA ALA A 253 10.63 -42.79 14.92
C ALA A 253 10.74 -41.34 14.42
N ALA A 254 11.57 -40.50 15.05
CA ALA A 254 11.71 -39.09 14.68
C ALA A 254 12.23 -38.93 13.24
N PRO A 255 11.59 -38.09 12.40
CA PRO A 255 12.09 -37.78 11.06
C PRO A 255 13.34 -36.89 11.13
N GLY A 256 13.96 -36.68 9.97
CA GLY A 256 14.98 -35.64 9.80
C GLY A 256 14.47 -34.24 10.18
N LEU A 257 15.38 -33.28 10.28
CA LEU A 257 15.07 -31.87 10.61
C LEU A 257 14.64 -31.05 9.39
N ASP A 258 14.40 -31.69 8.24
CA ASP A 258 14.00 -31.01 7.02
C ASP A 258 12.61 -30.37 7.13
N PHE A 259 12.46 -29.24 6.46
CA PHE A 259 11.21 -28.48 6.37
C PHE A 259 11.09 -27.85 4.97
N PRO A 260 9.85 -27.59 4.50
CA PRO A 260 9.65 -26.91 3.22
C PRO A 260 10.22 -25.49 3.24
N VAL A 261 10.51 -24.94 2.06
CA VAL A 261 10.95 -23.54 1.92
C VAL A 261 9.83 -22.60 2.40
N PRO A 262 10.11 -21.60 3.26
CA PRO A 262 9.09 -20.64 3.67
C PRO A 262 8.59 -19.83 2.47
N PRO A 263 7.28 -19.50 2.42
CA PRO A 263 6.72 -18.67 1.37
C PRO A 263 7.45 -17.32 1.29
N ALA A 264 7.85 -16.94 0.09
CA ALA A 264 8.37 -15.59 -0.16
C ALA A 264 7.20 -14.64 -0.40
N LYS A 265 7.28 -13.45 0.18
CA LYS A 265 6.40 -12.35 -0.18
C LYS A 265 6.80 -11.88 -1.58
N GLU A 266 5.83 -11.81 -2.50
CA GLU A 266 6.09 -11.27 -3.83
C GLU A 266 6.36 -9.77 -3.75
N GLU A 267 7.44 -9.32 -4.40
CA GLU A 267 7.85 -7.91 -4.41
C GLU A 267 7.35 -7.15 -5.65
N ASN A 268 6.65 -7.84 -6.55
CA ASN A 268 6.18 -7.20 -7.78
C ASN A 268 5.08 -6.17 -7.43
N LEU A 269 4.99 -5.10 -8.21
CA LEU A 269 3.94 -4.08 -8.06
C LEU A 269 2.55 -4.58 -8.50
N CYS A 270 2.43 -5.87 -8.75
CA CYS A 270 1.31 -6.56 -9.39
C CYS A 270 0.47 -7.33 -8.42
N PHE A 271 1.10 -7.72 -7.33
CA PHE A 271 0.53 -8.10 -6.06
C PHE A 271 -0.57 -7.14 -5.61
N ASP A 272 -0.39 -5.87 -5.97
CA ASP A 272 -1.12 -4.73 -5.49
C ASP A 272 -2.46 -4.53 -6.24
N CYS A 273 -2.72 -5.26 -7.32
CA CYS A 273 -3.95 -5.19 -8.13
C CYS A 273 -5.09 -6.10 -7.68
N ASP A 274 -4.74 -7.26 -7.14
CA ASP A 274 -5.65 -8.24 -6.59
C ASP A 274 -5.17 -8.59 -5.17
N ILE A 275 -4.99 -7.52 -4.38
CA ILE A 275 -4.39 -7.59 -3.03
C ILE A 275 -5.14 -8.60 -2.19
N GLU A 276 -6.47 -8.62 -2.28
CA GLU A 276 -7.27 -9.52 -1.44
C GLU A 276 -7.03 -10.98 -1.80
N LYS A 277 -7.02 -11.33 -3.08
CA LYS A 277 -6.79 -12.72 -3.51
C LYS A 277 -5.36 -13.16 -3.28
N GLN A 278 -4.38 -12.31 -3.55
CA GLN A 278 -2.97 -12.68 -3.41
C GLN A 278 -2.49 -12.61 -1.97
N ALA A 279 -2.92 -11.63 -1.18
CA ALA A 279 -2.71 -11.64 0.27
C ALA A 279 -3.36 -12.90 0.85
N THR A 280 -4.61 -13.22 0.47
CA THR A 280 -5.25 -14.49 0.87
C THR A 280 -4.41 -15.71 0.49
N ARG A 281 -3.86 -15.76 -0.73
CA ARG A 281 -3.00 -16.86 -1.18
C ARG A 281 -1.70 -16.95 -0.38
N TYR A 282 -0.94 -15.86 -0.28
CA TYR A 282 0.30 -15.81 0.49
C TYR A 282 0.03 -16.22 1.96
N TYR A 283 -1.07 -15.76 2.55
CA TYR A 283 -1.43 -16.11 3.92
C TYR A 283 -1.86 -17.57 4.08
N GLN A 284 -2.59 -18.12 3.10
CA GLN A 284 -2.89 -19.56 3.05
C GLN A 284 -1.62 -20.39 2.93
N ASP A 285 -0.68 -19.95 2.09
CA ASP A 285 0.62 -20.61 1.90
C ASP A 285 1.44 -20.55 3.20
N VAL A 286 1.45 -19.41 3.90
CA VAL A 286 2.14 -19.28 5.20
C VAL A 286 1.47 -20.14 6.27
N HIS A 287 0.14 -20.11 6.41
CA HIS A 287 -0.55 -20.96 7.38
C HIS A 287 -0.30 -22.46 7.10
N THR A 288 -0.32 -22.85 5.82
CA THR A 288 0.00 -24.22 5.40
C THR A 288 1.44 -24.56 5.77
N TRP A 289 2.38 -23.66 5.47
CA TRP A 289 3.79 -23.84 5.80
C TRP A 289 4.04 -23.94 7.31
N ASP A 290 3.43 -23.06 8.12
CA ASP A 290 3.53 -23.08 9.60
C ASP A 290 3.13 -24.45 10.15
N SER A 291 2.03 -25.01 9.63
CA SER A 291 1.53 -26.33 10.03
C SER A 291 2.47 -27.47 9.64
N LEU A 292 3.16 -27.36 8.49
CA LEU A 292 4.11 -28.36 8.00
C LEU A 292 5.44 -28.28 8.76
N PHE A 293 5.94 -27.08 9.02
CA PHE A 293 7.22 -26.83 9.68
C PHE A 293 7.29 -27.49 11.06
N ALA A 294 6.25 -27.31 11.87
CA ALA A 294 6.18 -27.79 13.25
C ALA A 294 5.32 -29.06 13.42
N ASN A 295 4.88 -29.73 12.34
CA ASN A 295 3.89 -30.81 12.40
C ASN A 295 4.29 -31.94 13.37
N TYR A 296 5.48 -32.52 13.17
CA TYR A 296 5.96 -33.64 13.97
C TYR A 296 6.11 -33.25 15.45
N GLU A 297 6.82 -32.16 15.71
CA GLU A 297 7.11 -31.67 17.06
C GLU A 297 5.83 -31.25 17.80
N SER A 298 4.88 -30.59 17.11
CA SER A 298 3.57 -30.23 17.67
C SER A 298 2.75 -31.46 18.04
N ARG A 299 2.73 -32.49 17.18
CA ARG A 299 2.03 -33.76 17.46
C ARG A 299 2.67 -34.52 18.61
N LEU A 300 4.00 -34.59 18.67
CA LEU A 300 4.73 -35.23 19.75
C LEU A 300 4.48 -34.52 21.08
N THR A 301 4.56 -33.19 21.09
CA THR A 301 4.23 -32.33 22.24
C THR A 301 2.79 -32.53 22.70
N ALA A 302 1.83 -32.55 21.77
CA ALA A 302 0.42 -32.78 22.08
C ALA A 302 0.18 -34.18 22.68
N LYS A 303 0.82 -35.23 22.16
CA LYS A 303 0.72 -36.58 22.72
C LYS A 303 1.31 -36.64 24.14
N ALA A 304 2.50 -36.07 24.36
CA ALA A 304 3.13 -36.02 25.68
C ALA A 304 2.27 -35.25 26.70
N ILE A 305 1.76 -34.07 26.31
CA ILE A 305 0.81 -33.29 27.13
C ILE A 305 -0.47 -34.09 27.41
N GLY A 306 -0.98 -34.83 26.42
CA GLY A 306 -2.15 -35.68 26.56
C GLY A 306 -1.95 -36.76 27.63
N VAL A 307 -0.80 -37.44 27.63
CA VAL A 307 -0.44 -38.43 28.65
C VAL A 307 -0.34 -37.80 30.03
N MET A 308 0.42 -36.71 30.19
CA MET A 308 0.54 -36.02 31.47
C MET A 308 -0.82 -35.54 32.00
N ARG A 309 -1.70 -35.10 31.10
CA ARG A 309 -3.07 -34.71 31.44
C ARG A 309 -3.92 -35.91 31.88
N MET A 310 -3.80 -37.06 31.22
CA MET A 310 -4.49 -38.28 31.64
C MET A 310 -4.06 -38.71 33.05
N ILE A 311 -2.77 -38.63 33.34
CA ILE A 311 -2.22 -38.90 34.68
C ILE A 311 -2.85 -37.94 35.70
N ALA A 312 -2.77 -36.63 35.44
CA ALA A 312 -3.28 -35.60 36.36
C ALA A 312 -4.81 -35.62 36.57
N LEU A 313 -5.59 -36.14 35.62
CA LEU A 313 -7.05 -36.23 35.72
C LEU A 313 -7.54 -37.58 36.25
N GLY A 314 -6.75 -38.62 36.07
CA GLY A 314 -7.13 -40.01 36.33
C GLY A 314 -6.72 -40.53 37.70
N TRP A 315 -5.83 -39.84 38.43
CA TRP A 315 -5.26 -40.37 39.66
C TRP A 315 -4.84 -39.28 40.66
N ASP A 316 -4.89 -39.59 41.95
CA ASP A 316 -4.31 -38.79 43.03
C ASP A 316 -2.80 -39.11 43.12
N ASP A 317 -1.94 -38.11 42.92
CA ASP A 317 -0.48 -38.17 42.62
C ASP A 317 0.40 -39.01 43.59
N SER A 318 -0.16 -39.60 44.64
CA SER A 318 0.59 -40.05 45.81
C SER A 318 1.16 -41.48 45.79
N GLN A 319 0.77 -42.40 44.88
CA GLN A 319 0.98 -43.84 45.17
C GLN A 319 1.67 -44.74 44.12
N SER A 320 1.86 -44.35 42.85
CA SER A 320 2.46 -45.24 41.84
C SER A 320 3.81 -44.73 41.30
N GLU A 321 4.90 -45.44 41.60
CA GLU A 321 6.22 -45.18 40.99
C GLU A 321 6.19 -45.30 39.46
N GLU A 322 5.29 -46.11 38.90
CA GLU A 322 5.09 -46.23 37.45
C GLU A 322 4.61 -44.90 36.85
N LEU A 323 3.63 -44.24 37.49
CA LEU A 323 3.09 -42.96 37.01
C LEU A 323 4.12 -41.82 37.10
N LYS A 324 4.90 -41.78 38.19
CA LYS A 324 6.00 -40.82 38.33
C LYS A 324 7.05 -41.00 37.22
N LYS A 325 7.39 -42.26 36.90
CA LYS A 325 8.29 -42.57 35.78
C LYS A 325 7.70 -42.10 34.45
N MET A 326 6.44 -42.42 34.17
CA MET A 326 5.77 -41.99 32.94
C MET A 326 5.76 -40.46 32.79
N GLN A 327 5.47 -39.74 33.87
CA GLN A 327 5.51 -38.28 33.87
C GLN A 327 6.92 -37.76 33.58
N SER A 328 7.95 -38.28 34.25
CA SER A 328 9.34 -37.89 34.00
C SER A 328 9.78 -38.20 32.56
N ASP A 329 9.36 -39.34 32.00
CA ASP A 329 9.68 -39.69 30.63
C ASP A 329 8.95 -38.77 29.63
N MET A 330 7.69 -38.37 29.90
CA MET A 330 6.97 -37.38 29.07
C MET A 330 7.60 -35.98 29.14
N GLU A 331 8.12 -35.55 30.29
CA GLU A 331 8.92 -34.33 30.40
C GLU A 331 10.17 -34.39 29.52
N ARG A 332 10.85 -35.53 29.45
CA ARG A 332 11.99 -35.75 28.54
C ARG A 332 11.56 -35.74 27.08
N VAL A 333 10.39 -36.29 26.75
CA VAL A 333 9.83 -36.20 25.39
C VAL A 333 9.56 -34.73 25.01
N LEU A 334 9.02 -33.92 25.92
CA LEU A 334 8.84 -32.49 25.68
C LEU A 334 10.18 -31.77 25.48
N GLN A 335 11.19 -32.04 26.30
CA GLN A 335 12.53 -31.47 26.13
C GLN A 335 13.13 -31.83 24.77
N PHE A 336 13.01 -33.10 24.36
CA PHE A 336 13.44 -33.56 23.04
C PHE A 336 12.71 -32.84 21.90
N SER A 337 11.39 -32.69 22.00
CA SER A 337 10.59 -31.96 21.01
C SER A 337 11.05 -30.51 20.89
N MET A 338 11.27 -29.82 22.02
CA MET A 338 11.74 -28.43 22.03
C MET A 338 13.16 -28.27 21.49
N GLN A 339 14.07 -29.20 21.80
CA GLN A 339 15.42 -29.21 21.24
C GLN A 339 15.38 -29.34 19.71
N ARG A 340 14.53 -30.20 19.17
CA ARG A 340 14.37 -30.32 17.72
C ARG A 340 13.82 -29.05 17.08
N ILE A 341 12.90 -28.35 17.77
CA ILE A 341 12.42 -27.03 17.32
C ILE A 341 13.60 -26.03 17.31
N ASP A 342 14.44 -26.00 18.35
CA ASP A 342 15.65 -25.15 18.37
C ASP A 342 16.56 -25.40 17.18
N GLU A 343 16.84 -26.67 16.88
CA GLU A 343 17.67 -27.08 15.75
C GLU A 343 17.03 -26.69 14.40
N LYS A 344 15.71 -26.86 14.25
CA LYS A 344 14.98 -26.42 13.05
C LYS A 344 15.00 -24.91 12.87
N LEU A 345 14.80 -24.14 13.94
CA LEU A 345 14.86 -22.68 13.90
C LEU A 345 16.26 -22.19 13.53
N ALA A 346 17.32 -22.81 14.08
CA ALA A 346 18.69 -22.48 13.71
C ALA A 346 18.94 -22.69 12.20
N LEU A 347 18.48 -23.83 11.65
CA LEU A 347 18.57 -24.10 10.20
C LEU A 347 17.71 -23.12 9.37
N LEU A 348 16.53 -22.74 9.86
CA LEU A 348 15.63 -21.80 9.19
C LEU A 348 16.31 -20.42 9.07
N GLU A 349 16.93 -19.97 10.15
CA GLU A 349 17.62 -18.68 10.22
C GLU A 349 18.92 -18.68 9.43
N GLU A 350 19.69 -19.77 9.47
CA GLU A 350 20.90 -19.92 8.66
C GLU A 350 20.57 -19.81 7.16
N ARG A 351 19.48 -20.47 6.72
CA ARG A 351 19.09 -20.52 5.30
C ARG A 351 18.38 -19.25 4.83
N TYR A 352 17.54 -18.63 5.67
CA TYR A 352 16.60 -17.59 5.25
C TYR A 352 16.59 -16.33 6.12
N GLY A 353 17.39 -16.26 7.18
CA GLY A 353 17.43 -15.11 8.11
C GLY A 353 17.97 -13.81 7.50
N LYS A 354 18.52 -13.87 6.28
CA LYS A 354 18.96 -12.70 5.49
C LYS A 354 18.17 -12.53 4.18
N ASP A 355 17.17 -13.37 3.95
CA ASP A 355 16.29 -13.26 2.79
C ASP A 355 15.07 -12.42 3.18
N TYR A 356 15.12 -11.11 2.92
CA TYR A 356 14.07 -10.16 3.31
C TYR A 356 12.68 -10.49 2.75
N LYS A 357 12.58 -11.30 1.69
CA LYS A 357 11.30 -11.76 1.13
C LYS A 357 10.62 -12.80 2.00
N ARG A 358 11.42 -13.60 2.71
CA ARG A 358 10.98 -14.71 3.58
C ARG A 358 11.09 -14.36 5.06
N LEU A 359 11.85 -13.30 5.38
CA LEU A 359 12.14 -12.89 6.74
C LEU A 359 10.91 -12.69 7.63
N PRO A 360 9.76 -12.13 7.15
CA PRO A 360 8.56 -12.04 7.97
C PRO A 360 8.14 -13.38 8.56
N VAL A 361 8.09 -14.43 7.74
CA VAL A 361 7.70 -15.79 8.14
C VAL A 361 8.71 -16.39 9.12
N VAL A 362 10.00 -16.13 8.91
CA VAL A 362 11.08 -16.59 9.80
C VAL A 362 10.93 -15.97 11.18
N VAL A 363 10.78 -14.65 11.26
CA VAL A 363 10.65 -13.91 12.53
C VAL A 363 9.39 -14.36 13.30
N GLU A 364 8.27 -14.49 12.59
CA GLU A 364 7.02 -14.97 13.17
C GLU A 364 7.16 -16.38 13.76
N MET A 365 7.75 -17.32 13.01
CA MET A 365 7.97 -18.68 13.49
C MET A 365 8.87 -18.72 14.74
N VAL A 366 9.95 -17.93 14.75
CA VAL A 366 10.84 -17.81 15.92
C VAL A 366 10.05 -17.29 17.14
N ILE A 367 9.26 -16.24 16.98
CA ILE A 367 8.43 -15.67 18.06
C ILE A 367 7.41 -16.70 18.56
N ALA A 368 6.70 -17.36 17.65
CA ALA A 368 5.67 -18.34 17.98
C ALA A 368 6.25 -19.51 18.80
N MET A 369 7.39 -20.05 18.37
CA MET A 369 8.04 -21.18 19.02
C MET A 369 8.67 -20.79 20.37
N GLU A 370 9.32 -19.64 20.47
CA GLU A 370 9.86 -19.14 21.74
C GLU A 370 8.74 -18.86 22.74
N ARG A 371 7.61 -18.30 22.28
CA ARG A 371 6.43 -18.10 23.12
C ARG A 371 5.86 -19.44 23.58
N GLN A 372 5.74 -20.43 22.69
CA GLN A 372 5.26 -21.76 23.06
C GLN A 372 6.15 -22.43 24.11
N LYS A 373 7.48 -22.35 23.99
CA LYS A 373 8.44 -22.85 25.00
C LYS A 373 8.21 -22.20 26.36
N GLN A 374 8.10 -20.87 26.39
CA GLN A 374 7.83 -20.11 27.61
C GLN A 374 6.52 -20.54 28.26
N LEU A 375 5.46 -20.73 27.47
CA LEU A 375 4.17 -21.14 27.98
C LEU A 375 4.23 -22.55 28.56
N ILE A 376 4.81 -23.52 27.86
CA ILE A 376 4.91 -24.92 28.32
C ILE A 376 5.78 -25.03 29.58
N GLY A 377 6.74 -24.11 29.80
CA GLY A 377 7.64 -24.11 30.95
C GLY A 377 8.86 -25.02 30.77
N VAL A 378 9.17 -25.40 29.52
CA VAL A 378 10.36 -26.21 29.18
C VAL A 378 11.46 -25.25 28.74
N ASN A 379 12.64 -25.37 29.36
CA ASN A 379 13.81 -24.53 29.07
C ASN A 379 13.59 -23.02 29.29
N GLU A 380 13.07 -22.66 30.46
CA GLU A 380 12.69 -21.29 30.86
C GLU A 380 13.85 -20.25 30.92
N LYS A 381 15.07 -20.60 30.52
CA LYS A 381 16.10 -19.61 30.19
C LYS A 381 15.89 -19.25 28.72
N LEU A 382 14.96 -18.33 28.42
CA LEU A 382 15.10 -17.56 27.20
C LEU A 382 16.50 -16.99 27.19
N SER A 383 17.20 -17.09 26.06
CA SER A 383 18.52 -16.46 25.95
C SER A 383 18.35 -14.98 26.31
N SER A 384 19.25 -14.45 27.12
CA SER A 384 19.29 -12.99 27.40
C SER A 384 19.38 -12.17 26.10
N SER A 385 19.71 -12.83 24.98
CA SER A 385 19.80 -12.30 23.65
C SER A 385 18.54 -12.47 22.78
N PHE A 386 17.38 -12.91 23.28
CA PHE A 386 16.19 -13.09 22.42
C PHE A 386 15.82 -11.81 21.65
N ASN A 387 15.72 -10.68 22.36
CA ASN A 387 15.44 -9.39 21.71
C ASN A 387 16.59 -8.94 20.79
N GLU A 388 17.85 -9.19 21.18
CA GLU A 388 19.02 -8.87 20.33
C GLU A 388 19.02 -9.70 19.04
N ARG A 389 18.63 -10.99 19.13
CA ARG A 389 18.46 -11.90 17.99
C ARG A 389 17.35 -11.39 17.08
N LEU A 390 16.18 -11.04 17.62
CA LEU A 390 15.10 -10.44 16.83
C LEU A 390 15.57 -9.17 16.11
N SER A 391 16.32 -8.31 16.79
CA SER A 391 16.85 -7.09 16.16
C SER A 391 17.89 -7.35 15.08
N SER A 392 18.68 -8.43 15.22
CA SER A 392 19.69 -8.79 14.24
C SER A 392 19.11 -9.20 12.87
N TYR A 393 17.87 -9.70 12.83
CA TYR A 393 17.22 -10.08 11.56
C TYR A 393 17.03 -8.89 10.62
N PHE A 394 16.78 -7.70 11.18
CA PHE A 394 16.56 -6.50 10.39
C PHE A 394 17.83 -5.69 10.17
N ALA A 395 18.98 -6.19 10.64
CA ALA A 395 20.27 -5.55 10.42
C ALA A 395 20.63 -5.62 8.93
N GLY A 396 20.78 -4.44 8.31
CA GLY A 396 21.08 -4.32 6.88
C GLY A 396 19.84 -4.26 5.97
N PHE A 397 18.62 -4.16 6.53
CA PHE A 397 17.42 -3.96 5.70
C PHE A 397 17.50 -2.62 4.95
N ASP A 398 17.99 -1.58 5.62
CA ASP A 398 18.16 -0.27 5.02
C ASP A 398 19.17 -0.35 3.85
N ASP A 399 20.30 -1.07 4.03
CA ASP A 399 21.29 -1.31 2.96
C ASP A 399 20.68 -2.10 1.80
N PHE A 400 19.81 -3.07 2.10
CA PHE A 400 19.05 -3.80 1.08
C PHE A 400 18.18 -2.86 0.25
N ILE A 401 17.41 -1.96 0.86
CA ILE A 401 16.61 -1.01 0.09
C ILE A 401 17.49 -0.09 -0.77
N HIS A 402 18.59 0.43 -0.22
CA HIS A 402 19.53 1.24 -1.02
C HIS A 402 20.12 0.45 -2.19
N HIS A 403 20.47 -0.81 -1.99
CA HIS A 403 20.95 -1.68 -3.06
C HIS A 403 19.91 -1.84 -4.18
N GLU A 404 18.64 -2.01 -3.83
CA GLU A 404 17.54 -2.14 -4.79
C GLU A 404 17.28 -0.81 -5.53
N MET A 405 17.45 0.33 -4.86
CA MET A 405 17.44 1.65 -5.49
C MET A 405 18.61 1.83 -6.46
N ASP A 406 19.82 1.44 -6.05
CA ASP A 406 21.02 1.49 -6.89
C ASP A 406 20.90 0.56 -8.11
N ASN A 407 20.15 -0.54 -8.00
CA ASN A 407 19.83 -1.44 -9.11
C ASN A 407 18.62 -1.01 -9.94
N LYS A 408 17.97 0.12 -9.61
CA LYS A 408 16.76 0.62 -10.28
C LYS A 408 15.63 -0.42 -10.30
N ASN A 409 15.53 -1.22 -9.23
CA ASN A 409 14.42 -2.14 -9.05
C ASN A 409 13.16 -1.37 -8.60
N TYR A 410 12.55 -0.65 -9.53
CA TYR A 410 11.33 0.15 -9.28
C TYR A 410 10.21 -0.69 -8.67
N ASN A 411 10.14 -1.98 -9.02
CA ASN A 411 9.13 -2.89 -8.49
C ASN A 411 9.17 -2.96 -6.97
N LEU A 412 10.36 -3.17 -6.41
CA LEU A 412 10.53 -3.29 -4.98
C LEU A 412 10.47 -1.92 -4.28
N VAL A 413 11.15 -0.92 -4.83
CA VAL A 413 11.28 0.40 -4.19
C VAL A 413 9.92 1.11 -4.08
N PHE A 414 9.03 0.92 -5.06
CA PHE A 414 7.67 1.48 -5.00
C PHE A 414 6.67 0.58 -4.26
N ASN A 415 7.07 -0.61 -3.81
CA ASN A 415 6.25 -1.48 -2.95
C ASN A 415 6.28 -0.97 -1.49
N MET A 416 5.64 0.19 -1.27
CA MET A 416 5.52 0.79 0.06
C MET A 416 4.90 -0.15 1.10
N PRO A 417 3.86 -0.95 0.80
CA PRO A 417 3.32 -1.91 1.77
C PRO A 417 4.37 -2.90 2.27
N PHE A 418 5.27 -3.38 1.40
CA PHE A 418 6.37 -4.25 1.81
C PHE A 418 7.35 -3.51 2.73
N ILE A 419 7.87 -2.36 2.29
CA ILE A 419 8.90 -1.60 3.04
C ILE A 419 8.38 -1.16 4.42
N LEU A 420 7.17 -0.59 4.45
CA LEU A 420 6.56 -0.12 5.69
C LEU A 420 6.03 -1.28 6.55
N GLY A 421 5.68 -2.42 5.95
CA GLY A 421 5.42 -3.67 6.66
C GLY A 421 6.66 -4.21 7.38
N MET A 422 7.82 -4.17 6.73
CA MET A 422 9.10 -4.52 7.34
C MET A 422 9.47 -3.55 8.47
N GLU A 423 9.26 -2.25 8.27
CA GLU A 423 9.44 -1.26 9.34
C GLU A 423 8.47 -1.49 10.52
N ARG A 424 7.22 -1.91 10.28
CA ARG A 424 6.32 -2.28 11.36
C ARG A 424 6.84 -3.47 12.16
N GLN A 425 7.45 -4.46 11.51
CA GLN A 425 8.08 -5.58 12.20
C GLN A 425 9.34 -5.14 12.96
N LYS A 426 10.14 -4.21 12.42
CA LYS A 426 11.27 -3.58 13.15
C LYS A 426 10.77 -2.92 14.45
N GLN A 427 9.66 -2.19 14.40
CA GLN A 427 9.06 -1.57 15.60
C GLN A 427 8.62 -2.62 16.63
N LEU A 428 7.88 -3.65 16.19
CA LEU A 428 7.39 -4.71 17.08
C LEU A 428 8.55 -5.45 17.78
N THR A 429 9.64 -5.69 17.06
CA THR A 429 10.82 -6.38 17.58
C THR A 429 11.78 -5.47 18.37
N GLY A 430 11.48 -4.18 18.51
CA GLY A 430 12.33 -3.21 19.22
C GLY A 430 13.58 -2.78 18.43
N SER A 431 13.62 -3.08 17.14
CA SER A 431 14.69 -2.74 16.20
C SER A 431 14.59 -1.32 15.64
N SER A 432 13.47 -0.64 15.92
CA SER A 432 13.17 0.75 15.54
C SER A 432 12.32 1.40 16.64
N ASP A 433 12.47 2.70 16.83
CA ASP A 433 11.63 3.51 17.73
C ASP A 433 10.31 3.96 17.07
N GLY A 434 10.20 3.73 15.76
CA GLY A 434 9.03 4.04 14.95
C GLY A 434 9.03 5.44 14.34
N SER A 435 10.14 6.19 14.38
CA SER A 435 10.23 7.45 13.62
C SER A 435 10.48 7.26 12.12
N ASN A 436 10.88 6.07 11.70
CA ASN A 436 11.47 5.86 10.38
C ASN A 436 10.45 5.73 9.24
N ASN A 437 9.15 5.63 9.52
CA ASN A 437 8.12 5.57 8.46
C ASN A 437 8.25 6.75 7.49
N MET A 438 8.44 7.96 8.02
CA MET A 438 8.59 9.16 7.18
C MET A 438 9.96 9.27 6.51
N GLU A 439 10.98 8.63 7.08
CA GLU A 439 12.30 8.54 6.43
C GLU A 439 12.21 7.67 5.18
N TYR A 440 11.55 6.50 5.24
CA TYR A 440 11.30 5.69 4.05
C TYR A 440 10.40 6.41 3.05
N MET A 441 9.34 7.10 3.48
CA MET A 441 8.51 7.89 2.57
C MET A 441 9.34 8.97 1.86
N ALA A 442 10.17 9.71 2.60
CA ALA A 442 11.04 10.74 2.02
C ALA A 442 12.07 10.14 1.05
N MET A 443 12.67 9.00 1.42
CA MET A 443 13.62 8.26 0.59
C MET A 443 12.98 7.78 -0.72
N ILE A 444 11.78 7.18 -0.64
CA ILE A 444 11.02 6.72 -1.81
C ILE A 444 10.59 7.91 -2.66
N THR A 445 10.11 9.01 -2.09
CA THR A 445 9.75 10.21 -2.84
C THR A 445 10.96 10.86 -3.51
N ALA A 446 12.12 10.90 -2.86
CA ALA A 446 13.36 11.41 -3.43
C ALA A 446 13.81 10.56 -4.63
N PHE A 447 13.65 9.24 -4.54
CA PHE A 447 13.92 8.31 -5.63
C PHE A 447 12.87 8.37 -6.74
N ASN A 448 11.62 8.65 -6.40
CA ASN A 448 10.49 8.77 -7.30
C ASN A 448 10.51 10.11 -8.07
N ARG A 449 11.62 10.40 -8.74
CA ARG A 449 11.81 11.63 -9.50
C ARG A 449 12.48 11.35 -10.83
N PHE A 450 11.86 11.82 -11.89
CA PHE A 450 12.28 11.64 -13.27
C PHE A 450 12.29 12.99 -13.96
N LYS A 451 13.23 13.19 -14.87
CA LYS A 451 13.32 14.36 -15.74
C LYS A 451 12.60 14.03 -17.05
N LEU A 452 11.62 14.83 -17.40
CA LEU A 452 10.93 14.80 -18.68
C LEU A 452 11.59 15.80 -19.64
N GLU A 453 11.81 15.37 -20.88
CA GLU A 453 12.25 16.20 -22.00
C GLU A 453 11.34 15.91 -23.20
N MET A 454 10.91 16.96 -23.88
CA MET A 454 10.03 16.85 -25.05
C MET A 454 10.46 17.80 -26.16
N SER A 455 10.37 17.34 -27.41
CA SER A 455 10.55 18.17 -28.60
C SER A 455 9.65 17.73 -29.76
N ILE A 456 9.28 18.69 -30.61
CA ILE A 456 8.37 18.51 -31.74
C ILE A 456 8.97 19.23 -32.94
N GLU A 457 9.10 18.53 -34.05
CA GLU A 457 9.48 19.06 -35.36
C GLU A 457 8.43 18.65 -36.39
N PHE A 458 7.91 19.59 -37.17
CA PHE A 458 6.89 19.29 -38.17
C PHE A 458 7.09 20.01 -39.50
N GLU A 459 6.48 19.45 -40.55
CA GLU A 459 6.31 20.06 -41.85
C GLU A 459 4.91 19.73 -42.39
N VAL A 460 4.09 20.76 -42.61
CA VAL A 460 2.77 20.68 -43.23
C VAL A 460 2.87 21.19 -44.67
N GLN A 461 2.23 20.49 -45.61
CA GLN A 461 2.16 20.82 -47.02
C GLN A 461 0.71 20.89 -47.46
N ALA A 462 0.36 21.87 -48.29
CA ALA A 462 -0.94 21.95 -48.96
C ALA A 462 -0.77 22.03 -50.47
N PHE A 463 -1.75 21.49 -51.19
CA PHE A 463 -1.75 21.31 -52.64
C PHE A 463 -3.03 21.89 -53.24
N ASP A 464 -2.94 22.41 -54.47
CA ASP A 464 -4.12 22.79 -55.25
C ASP A 464 -4.82 21.56 -55.85
N SER A 465 -5.88 21.79 -56.64
CA SER A 465 -6.62 20.73 -57.32
C SER A 465 -5.80 19.93 -58.33
N ASP A 466 -4.71 20.51 -58.84
CA ASP A 466 -3.82 19.90 -59.82
C ASP A 466 -2.64 19.18 -59.14
N GLY A 467 -2.62 19.17 -57.80
CA GLY A 467 -1.57 18.54 -57.00
C GLY A 467 -0.30 19.38 -56.87
N ALA A 468 -0.29 20.64 -57.32
CA ALA A 468 0.87 21.49 -57.16
C ALA A 468 0.92 22.08 -55.74
N LEU A 469 2.13 22.13 -55.16
CA LEU A 469 2.37 22.65 -53.82
C LEU A 469 1.99 24.14 -53.75
N THR A 470 1.00 24.47 -52.93
CA THR A 470 0.56 25.86 -52.68
C THR A 470 1.13 26.41 -51.38
N LEU A 471 1.39 25.53 -50.41
CA LEU A 471 1.88 25.90 -49.09
C LEU A 471 2.81 24.82 -48.52
N SER A 472 3.91 25.23 -47.90
CA SER A 472 4.73 24.36 -47.03
C SER A 472 5.09 25.15 -45.77
N ALA A 473 4.87 24.58 -44.59
CA ALA A 473 5.10 25.24 -43.31
C ALA A 473 5.86 24.31 -42.37
N THR A 474 7.05 24.72 -41.95
CA THR A 474 7.86 23.99 -40.96
C THR A 474 7.77 24.64 -39.59
N GLY A 475 7.90 23.86 -38.52
CA GLY A 475 7.98 24.40 -37.16
C GLY A 475 8.72 23.47 -36.21
N GLN A 476 9.38 24.08 -35.22
CA GLN A 476 10.08 23.37 -34.16
C GLN A 476 9.71 23.94 -32.79
N LEU A 477 9.40 23.06 -31.85
CA LEU A 477 9.18 23.34 -30.44
C LEU A 477 10.05 22.43 -29.59
N LYS A 478 10.49 22.93 -28.45
CA LYS A 478 11.08 22.09 -27.40
C LYS A 478 10.65 22.57 -26.03
N GLN A 479 10.78 21.71 -25.04
CA GLN A 479 10.57 22.08 -23.66
C GLN A 479 11.55 23.19 -23.24
N LYS A 480 11.01 24.24 -22.61
CA LYS A 480 11.77 25.45 -22.22
C LYS A 480 12.63 25.18 -21.00
N ASP A 481 12.02 24.65 -19.95
CA ASP A 481 12.66 24.41 -18.65
C ASP A 481 12.67 22.91 -18.32
N PRO A 482 13.65 22.40 -17.55
CA PRO A 482 13.61 21.04 -17.04
C PRO A 482 12.34 20.79 -16.23
N VAL A 483 11.54 19.81 -16.66
CA VAL A 483 10.33 19.37 -15.97
C VAL A 483 10.64 18.08 -15.23
N TYR A 484 10.21 18.02 -13.98
CA TYR A 484 10.36 16.83 -13.14
C TYR A 484 9.01 16.22 -12.83
N VAL A 485 8.97 14.90 -12.94
CA VAL A 485 7.78 14.08 -12.78
C VAL A 485 8.03 12.95 -11.80
N SER A 486 6.96 12.47 -11.18
CA SER A 486 6.95 11.40 -10.20
C SER A 486 5.90 10.37 -10.58
N MET A 487 6.15 9.11 -10.26
CA MET A 487 5.17 8.04 -10.45
C MET A 487 4.11 8.09 -9.34
N GLY A 488 2.86 8.24 -9.73
CA GLY A 488 1.68 8.05 -8.88
C GLY A 488 0.98 6.77 -9.29
N ARG A 489 0.39 6.08 -8.32
CA ARG A 489 -0.33 4.85 -8.62
C ARG A 489 -1.80 5.16 -8.87
N ASN A 490 -2.33 4.71 -10.00
CA ASN A 490 -3.73 4.75 -10.34
C ASN A 490 -4.23 3.34 -10.64
N GLN A 491 -5.05 2.82 -9.71
CA GLN A 491 -5.49 1.43 -9.66
C GLN A 491 -4.28 0.47 -9.73
N CYS A 492 -4.11 -0.18 -10.87
CA CYS A 492 -3.11 -1.19 -11.16
C CYS A 492 -1.90 -0.67 -11.93
N LYS A 493 -1.91 0.61 -12.28
CA LYS A 493 -0.95 1.19 -13.18
C LYS A 493 -0.31 2.39 -12.53
N TYR A 494 0.85 2.73 -13.05
CA TYR A 494 1.55 3.93 -12.67
C TYR A 494 1.40 4.97 -13.76
N GLN A 495 1.36 6.20 -13.31
CA GLN A 495 1.21 7.38 -14.14
C GLN A 495 2.21 8.40 -13.65
N LEU A 496 2.63 9.29 -14.54
CA LEU A 496 3.51 10.36 -14.14
C LEU A 496 2.66 11.58 -13.78
N HIS A 497 3.13 12.34 -12.81
CA HIS A 497 2.57 13.63 -12.42
C HIS A 497 3.72 14.60 -12.15
N LEU A 498 3.50 15.90 -12.27
CA LEU A 498 4.51 16.91 -12.02
C LEU A 498 4.89 16.93 -10.52
N THR A 499 6.17 16.79 -10.22
CA THR A 499 6.65 16.69 -8.83
C THR A 499 6.44 17.99 -8.03
N ASN A 500 6.58 19.14 -8.69
CA ASN A 500 6.60 20.45 -8.02
C ASN A 500 5.23 21.12 -7.93
N THR A 501 4.20 20.57 -8.57
CA THR A 501 2.88 21.19 -8.65
C THR A 501 2.02 20.78 -7.45
N ASN A 502 1.24 21.70 -6.87
CA ASN A 502 0.29 21.36 -5.81
C ASN A 502 -1.10 21.14 -6.40
N TYR A 503 -1.43 19.91 -6.74
CA TYR A 503 -2.71 19.56 -7.40
C TYR A 503 -3.96 19.91 -6.61
N GLY A 504 -3.83 20.19 -5.31
CA GLY A 504 -4.95 20.66 -4.49
C GLY A 504 -5.20 22.17 -4.53
N GLU A 505 -4.23 22.99 -4.94
CA GLU A 505 -4.29 24.45 -4.79
C GLU A 505 -3.83 25.24 -6.03
N SER A 506 -3.16 24.57 -6.96
CA SER A 506 -2.53 25.18 -8.13
C SER A 506 -3.54 25.53 -9.23
N GLU A 507 -3.27 26.64 -9.93
CA GLU A 507 -4.00 27.02 -11.14
C GLU A 507 -3.66 26.08 -12.31
N GLU A 508 -4.57 26.01 -13.31
CA GLU A 508 -4.42 25.10 -14.45
C GLU A 508 -3.04 25.19 -15.13
N LYS A 509 -2.50 26.40 -15.25
CA LYS A 509 -1.20 26.70 -15.88
C LYS A 509 -0.03 25.95 -15.24
N GLU A 510 -0.10 25.64 -13.94
CA GLU A 510 0.96 24.96 -13.20
C GLU A 510 0.98 23.45 -13.46
N TYR A 511 -0.07 22.91 -14.11
CA TYR A 511 -0.13 21.53 -14.59
C TYR A 511 0.43 21.36 -16.00
N ARG A 512 0.88 22.45 -16.63
CA ARG A 512 1.29 22.43 -18.03
C ARG A 512 2.82 22.45 -18.17
N ILE A 513 3.30 21.89 -19.28
CA ILE A 513 4.71 21.83 -19.63
C ILE A 513 5.09 23.10 -20.40
N PRO A 514 6.01 23.94 -19.89
CA PRO A 514 6.43 25.13 -20.62
C PRO A 514 7.23 24.72 -21.87
N MET A 515 6.76 25.16 -23.03
CA MET A 515 7.39 24.91 -24.33
C MET A 515 7.84 26.22 -24.95
N GLU A 516 9.00 26.20 -25.60
CA GLU A 516 9.51 27.31 -26.40
C GLU A 516 9.48 26.95 -27.89
N ILE A 517 9.05 27.92 -28.70
CA ILE A 517 9.06 27.82 -30.16
C ILE A 517 10.42 28.30 -30.65
N LEU A 518 11.12 27.43 -31.37
CA LEU A 518 12.42 27.77 -31.96
C LEU A 518 12.27 28.51 -33.30
N GLY A 519 11.11 28.38 -33.94
CA GLY A 519 10.74 29.09 -35.16
C GLY A 519 10.19 28.16 -36.23
N GLY A 520 9.84 28.76 -37.36
CA GLY A 520 9.30 28.06 -38.53
C GLY A 520 9.47 28.84 -39.82
N ILE A 521 9.35 28.16 -40.96
CA ILE A 521 9.40 28.78 -42.29
C ILE A 521 8.14 28.42 -43.05
N LYS A 522 7.37 29.43 -43.44
CA LYS A 522 6.16 29.31 -44.26
C LYS A 522 6.48 29.69 -45.69
N LYS A 523 6.26 28.77 -46.62
CA LYS A 523 6.41 28.94 -48.06
C LYS A 523 5.03 28.97 -48.69
N VAL A 524 4.70 30.05 -49.39
CA VAL A 524 3.38 30.22 -50.04
C VAL A 524 3.57 30.58 -51.51
N LYS A 525 2.77 29.98 -52.39
CA LYS A 525 2.71 30.34 -53.81
C LYS A 525 2.05 31.71 -53.96
N ASN A 526 2.74 32.65 -54.58
CA ASN A 526 2.20 33.99 -54.88
C ASN A 526 1.32 33.97 -56.14
N ASN A 527 0.67 35.10 -56.42
CA ASN A 527 -0.22 35.24 -57.58
C ASN A 527 0.51 35.09 -58.93
N GLU A 528 1.84 35.24 -58.96
CA GLU A 528 2.69 35.11 -60.14
C GLU A 528 3.24 33.67 -60.30
N GLY A 529 2.86 32.74 -59.41
CA GLY A 529 3.33 31.35 -59.40
C GLY A 529 4.69 31.12 -58.74
N GLY A 530 5.36 32.16 -58.24
CA GLY A 530 6.59 32.07 -57.45
C GLY A 530 6.35 31.68 -55.98
N ILE A 531 7.34 31.08 -55.33
CA ILE A 531 7.25 30.68 -53.91
C ILE A 531 7.90 31.77 -53.04
N ILE A 532 7.13 32.36 -52.13
CA ILE A 532 7.62 33.32 -51.13
C ILE A 532 7.87 32.57 -49.82
N SER A 533 9.07 32.70 -49.24
CA SER A 533 9.41 32.15 -47.93
C SER A 533 9.35 33.24 -46.86
N MET A 534 8.60 33.00 -45.80
CA MET A 534 8.41 33.91 -44.67
C MET A 534 8.79 33.18 -43.38
N PRO A 535 9.79 33.66 -42.61
CA PRO A 535 10.00 33.16 -41.27
C PRO A 535 8.80 33.56 -40.41
N TYR A 536 8.39 32.68 -39.52
CA TYR A 536 7.35 32.98 -38.55
C TYR A 536 7.71 32.36 -37.20
N SER A 537 7.33 33.05 -36.14
CA SER A 537 7.42 32.58 -34.76
C SER A 537 6.01 32.54 -34.19
N GLY A 538 5.72 31.58 -33.32
CA GLY A 538 4.52 31.67 -32.51
C GLY A 538 4.75 32.47 -31.22
N PRO A 539 3.81 32.41 -30.28
CA PRO A 539 3.87 33.14 -29.02
C PRO A 539 5.05 32.71 -28.14
N LYS A 540 5.48 33.64 -27.28
CA LYS A 540 6.62 33.41 -26.37
C LYS A 540 6.36 32.30 -25.35
N ASP A 541 5.11 32.13 -24.93
CA ASP A 541 4.71 31.17 -23.92
C ASP A 541 3.67 30.20 -24.50
N ILE A 542 4.13 29.00 -24.86
CA ILE A 542 3.28 27.83 -25.17
C ILE A 542 3.31 26.90 -23.96
N TYR A 543 2.16 26.32 -23.67
CA TYR A 543 2.03 25.33 -22.60
C TYR A 543 1.53 24.00 -23.16
N GLY A 544 2.40 22.99 -23.16
CA GLY A 544 2.04 21.60 -23.44
C GLY A 544 1.10 21.06 -22.37
N ILE A 545 0.02 20.37 -22.77
CA ILE A 545 -0.75 19.58 -21.81
C ILE A 545 0.14 18.41 -21.35
N PHE A 546 0.11 18.10 -20.06
CA PHE A 546 0.90 17.01 -19.51
C PHE A 546 0.51 15.68 -20.18
N PRO A 547 1.46 14.89 -20.70
CA PRO A 547 1.13 13.64 -21.37
C PRO A 547 0.44 12.64 -20.44
N SER A 548 -0.47 11.87 -21.02
CA SER A 548 -1.12 10.79 -20.27
C SER A 548 -0.26 9.53 -20.33
N PHE A 549 0.28 9.12 -19.19
CA PHE A 549 1.12 7.93 -19.05
C PHE A 549 0.30 6.74 -18.57
N ARG A 550 0.70 5.56 -18.98
CA ARG A 550 0.17 4.30 -18.47
C ARG A 550 1.31 3.29 -18.43
N ILE A 551 1.83 3.10 -17.23
CA ILE A 551 2.94 2.20 -16.93
C ILE A 551 2.37 1.00 -16.17
N ASP A 552 2.53 -0.20 -16.72
CA ASP A 552 1.99 -1.43 -16.20
C ASP A 552 3.15 -2.35 -15.80
N PHE A 553 3.43 -2.44 -14.50
CA PHE A 553 4.50 -3.30 -14.01
C PHE A 553 4.18 -4.81 -14.09
N CYS A 554 2.98 -5.19 -14.60
CA CYS A 554 2.37 -6.49 -14.34
C CYS A 554 2.11 -7.35 -15.54
N ASP A 555 1.61 -6.75 -16.60
CA ASP A 555 1.44 -7.47 -17.85
C ASP A 555 2.74 -7.45 -18.67
N HIS A 556 2.97 -8.44 -19.54
CA HIS A 556 3.98 -8.32 -20.61
C HIS A 556 3.56 -7.33 -21.72
N LYS A 557 2.58 -6.47 -21.44
CA LYS A 557 2.16 -5.42 -22.36
C LYS A 557 3.16 -4.26 -22.27
N MET A 558 3.39 -3.63 -23.41
CA MET A 558 4.16 -2.40 -23.47
C MET A 558 3.43 -1.30 -22.71
N ASP A 559 4.20 -0.47 -22.02
CA ASP A 559 3.74 0.78 -21.44
C ASP A 559 3.39 1.76 -22.55
N SER A 560 2.61 2.78 -22.21
CA SER A 560 2.20 3.78 -23.19
C SER A 560 2.24 5.21 -22.67
N VAL A 561 2.58 6.14 -23.55
CA VAL A 561 2.35 7.56 -23.34
C VAL A 561 1.61 8.15 -24.53
N TYR A 562 0.59 8.95 -24.23
CA TYR A 562 -0.18 9.70 -25.21
C TYR A 562 0.11 11.20 -25.07
N LEU A 563 0.47 11.84 -26.18
CA LEU A 563 0.71 13.27 -26.23
C LEU A 563 -0.53 14.05 -26.66
N GLU A 564 -0.79 15.14 -25.97
CA GLU A 564 -1.86 16.08 -26.26
C GLU A 564 -1.33 17.37 -26.87
N MET A 565 -2.19 18.08 -27.62
CA MET A 565 -1.78 19.31 -28.31
C MET A 565 -1.42 20.41 -27.29
N PRO A 566 -0.28 21.11 -27.45
CA PRO A 566 -0.01 22.30 -26.67
C PRO A 566 -1.04 23.41 -26.89
N VAL A 567 -1.30 24.20 -25.86
CA VAL A 567 -2.28 25.31 -25.89
C VAL A 567 -1.66 26.62 -25.43
N TYR A 568 -2.40 27.71 -25.62
CA TYR A 568 -2.04 29.05 -25.17
C TYR A 568 -2.79 29.45 -23.93
N GLN A 569 -2.14 30.33 -23.17
CA GLN A 569 -2.73 30.97 -22.02
C GLN A 569 -3.48 32.27 -22.36
N GLN A 570 -3.14 32.93 -23.48
CA GLN A 570 -3.83 34.15 -23.91
C GLN A 570 -5.08 33.84 -24.73
N ASP A 571 -6.11 34.64 -24.50
CA ASP A 571 -7.38 34.57 -25.22
C ASP A 571 -7.14 34.80 -26.72
N LEU A 572 -7.54 33.83 -27.56
CA LEU A 572 -7.35 33.87 -29.01
C LEU A 572 -7.93 35.15 -29.63
N GLU A 573 -8.99 35.69 -29.03
CA GLU A 573 -9.65 36.93 -29.43
C GLU A 573 -8.76 38.16 -29.23
N SER A 574 -8.01 38.21 -28.12
CA SER A 574 -7.09 39.32 -27.84
C SER A 574 -5.93 39.37 -28.85
N MET A 575 -5.51 38.20 -29.34
CA MET A 575 -4.44 38.08 -30.30
C MET A 575 -4.88 38.51 -31.70
N ALA A 576 -6.06 38.14 -32.19
CA ALA A 576 -6.49 38.38 -33.58
C ALA A 576 -6.37 39.85 -34.09
N SER A 577 -6.24 40.83 -33.20
CA SER A 577 -6.12 42.26 -33.51
C SER A 577 -4.74 42.75 -34.00
N SER A 578 -3.67 41.94 -33.95
CA SER A 578 -2.31 42.36 -34.33
C SER A 578 -1.67 41.51 -35.45
N VAL A 579 -0.85 42.10 -36.32
CA VAL A 579 -0.14 41.38 -37.41
C VAL A 579 0.86 40.35 -36.86
N SER A 580 1.51 40.61 -35.72
CA SER A 580 2.33 39.59 -35.03
C SER A 580 1.50 38.38 -34.58
N SER A 581 0.21 38.58 -34.36
CA SER A 581 -0.69 37.53 -33.91
C SER A 581 -1.19 36.63 -35.04
N SER A 582 -1.32 37.13 -36.27
CA SER A 582 -1.71 36.27 -37.40
C SER A 582 -0.67 35.18 -37.66
N TYR A 583 0.62 35.49 -37.50
CA TYR A 583 1.70 34.49 -37.57
C TYR A 583 1.65 33.46 -36.43
N SER A 584 1.20 33.89 -35.26
CA SER A 584 1.01 32.99 -34.11
C SER A 584 -0.18 32.04 -34.31
N VAL A 585 -1.28 32.54 -34.88
CA VAL A 585 -2.46 31.73 -35.25
C VAL A 585 -2.10 30.70 -36.32
N ASP A 586 -1.32 31.08 -37.33
CA ASP A 586 -0.85 30.17 -38.38
C ASP A 586 -0.03 29.00 -37.82
N PHE A 587 0.94 29.28 -36.95
CA PHE A 587 1.78 28.24 -36.32
C PHE A 587 0.94 27.16 -35.64
N MET A 588 -0.19 27.56 -35.06
CA MET A 588 -1.05 26.68 -34.29
C MET A 588 -2.09 25.96 -35.10
N GLY A 589 -2.54 26.57 -36.19
CA GLY A 589 -3.21 25.82 -37.24
C GLY A 589 -2.33 24.64 -37.69
N TYR A 590 -1.06 24.89 -38.00
CA TYR A 590 -0.15 23.84 -38.45
C TYR A 590 0.19 22.81 -37.36
N LEU A 591 0.45 23.25 -36.12
CA LEU A 591 0.68 22.34 -35.01
C LEU A 591 -0.56 21.50 -34.71
N GLY A 592 -1.76 22.09 -34.75
CA GLY A 592 -3.02 21.37 -34.57
C GLY A 592 -3.20 20.25 -35.60
N LEU A 593 -2.77 20.47 -36.85
CA LEU A 593 -2.75 19.41 -37.86
C LEU A 593 -1.77 18.28 -37.54
N VAL A 594 -0.77 18.48 -36.70
CA VAL A 594 0.10 17.39 -36.22
C VAL A 594 -0.64 16.49 -35.23
N PHE A 595 -1.44 17.08 -34.34
CA PHE A 595 -2.11 16.35 -33.25
C PHE A 595 -3.46 15.77 -33.63
N PHE A 596 -4.27 16.52 -34.38
CA PHE A 596 -5.65 16.16 -34.67
C PHE A 596 -5.81 15.46 -36.01
N ASN A 597 -6.66 14.44 -36.05
CA ASN A 597 -7.16 13.88 -37.29
C ASN A 597 -8.55 14.46 -37.55
N VAL A 598 -8.60 15.57 -38.28
CA VAL A 598 -9.83 16.36 -38.47
C VAL A 598 -10.96 15.48 -39.03
N LYS A 599 -10.63 14.62 -40.00
CA LYS A 599 -11.58 13.71 -40.65
C LYS A 599 -12.17 12.68 -39.68
N GLU A 600 -11.37 12.15 -38.75
CA GLU A 600 -11.86 11.20 -37.74
C GLU A 600 -12.62 11.88 -36.61
N MET A 601 -12.26 13.13 -36.27
CA MET A 601 -12.92 13.88 -35.20
C MET A 601 -14.36 14.21 -35.52
N GLU A 602 -14.69 14.56 -36.77
CA GLU A 602 -16.06 14.92 -37.18
C GLU A 602 -17.09 13.83 -36.83
N GLY A 603 -16.70 12.55 -36.98
CA GLY A 603 -17.56 11.42 -36.62
C GLY A 603 -17.62 11.11 -35.12
N LYS A 604 -16.71 11.65 -34.31
CA LYS A 604 -16.55 11.36 -32.87
C LYS A 604 -17.04 12.50 -31.96
N VAL A 605 -17.52 13.61 -32.53
CA VAL A 605 -18.02 14.76 -31.76
C VAL A 605 -19.06 14.37 -30.70
N PRO A 606 -20.08 13.51 -30.99
CA PRO A 606 -21.06 13.10 -29.98
C PRO A 606 -20.42 12.35 -28.80
N ASP A 607 -19.41 11.51 -29.05
CA ASP A 607 -18.69 10.78 -28.01
C ASP A 607 -17.85 11.73 -27.15
N MET A 608 -17.19 12.70 -27.78
CA MET A 608 -16.45 13.76 -27.08
C MET A 608 -17.39 14.59 -26.20
N GLU A 609 -18.58 14.97 -26.70
CA GLU A 609 -19.58 15.70 -25.91
C GLU A 609 -20.07 14.86 -24.72
N ALA A 610 -20.29 13.56 -24.92
CA ALA A 610 -20.68 12.64 -23.85
C ALA A 610 -19.60 12.53 -22.76
N ILE A 611 -18.32 12.46 -23.13
CA ILE A 611 -17.20 12.46 -22.19
C ILE A 611 -17.11 13.81 -21.46
N GLY A 612 -17.26 14.93 -22.16
CA GLY A 612 -17.28 16.26 -21.55
C GLY A 612 -18.38 16.40 -20.50
N LYS A 613 -19.58 15.86 -20.78
CA LYS A 613 -20.68 15.80 -19.79
C LYS A 613 -20.33 14.94 -18.58
N LYS A 614 -19.63 13.81 -18.77
CA LYS A 614 -19.16 12.97 -17.66
C LYS A 614 -18.10 13.70 -16.82
N MET A 615 -17.14 14.39 -17.44
CA MET A 615 -16.16 15.20 -16.74
C MET A 615 -16.84 16.25 -15.85
N LEU A 616 -17.83 16.96 -16.39
CA LEU A 616 -18.62 17.93 -15.63
C LEU A 616 -19.40 17.28 -14.49
N ALA A 617 -20.03 16.13 -14.73
CA ALA A 617 -20.77 15.40 -13.70
C ALA A 617 -19.87 14.90 -12.55
N ASN A 618 -18.64 14.49 -12.86
CA ASN A 618 -17.67 14.01 -11.88
C ASN A 618 -17.23 15.11 -10.91
N PHE A 619 -17.25 16.39 -11.29
CA PHE A 619 -16.99 17.47 -10.32
C PHE A 619 -18.06 17.58 -9.23
N GLY A 620 -19.25 17.03 -9.48
CA GLY A 620 -20.42 17.15 -8.63
C GLY A 620 -20.88 15.88 -7.92
N SER A 621 -20.21 14.75 -8.11
CA SER A 621 -20.50 13.49 -7.43
C SER A 621 -19.78 13.38 -6.08
N ASP A 622 -20.41 12.70 -5.13
CA ASP A 622 -19.71 12.23 -3.93
C ASP A 622 -18.79 11.07 -4.33
N HIS A 623 -17.50 11.23 -4.06
CA HIS A 623 -16.46 10.26 -4.41
C HIS A 623 -16.03 9.42 -3.21
N LEU A 624 -16.59 9.68 -2.03
CA LEU A 624 -16.33 8.86 -0.86
C LEU A 624 -17.23 7.63 -0.90
N THR A 625 -16.63 6.45 -1.13
CA THR A 625 -17.41 5.21 -1.20
C THR A 625 -17.82 4.72 0.18
N GLU A 626 -16.90 4.77 1.15
CA GLU A 626 -17.09 4.35 2.54
C GLU A 626 -16.11 5.12 3.44
N SER A 627 -16.50 5.46 4.67
CA SER A 627 -15.56 6.08 5.62
C SER A 627 -14.59 5.05 6.16
N THR A 628 -13.30 5.40 6.14
CA THR A 628 -12.21 4.60 6.71
C THR A 628 -12.08 4.76 8.22
N GLY A 629 -12.81 5.71 8.82
CA GLY A 629 -12.66 6.12 10.22
C GLY A 629 -11.55 7.15 10.46
N TYR A 630 -10.73 7.46 9.44
CA TYR A 630 -9.67 8.48 9.48
C TYR A 630 -10.04 9.63 8.55
N ALA A 631 -10.35 10.81 9.10
CA ALA A 631 -10.83 11.95 8.29
C ALA A 631 -9.81 12.38 7.21
N SER A 632 -8.52 12.30 7.53
CA SER A 632 -7.46 12.63 6.57
C SER A 632 -7.35 11.61 5.43
N LEU A 633 -7.62 10.33 5.70
CA LEU A 633 -7.60 9.28 4.68
C LEU A 633 -8.83 9.35 3.78
N ASP A 634 -10.01 9.61 4.34
CA ASP A 634 -11.26 9.80 3.60
C ASP A 634 -11.13 10.97 2.61
N ARG A 635 -10.49 12.05 3.04
CA ARG A 635 -10.20 13.19 2.14
C ARG A 635 -9.19 12.84 1.04
N MET A 636 -8.17 12.03 1.36
CA MET A 636 -7.24 11.54 0.33
C MET A 636 -7.95 10.63 -0.67
N GLN A 637 -8.89 9.78 -0.22
CA GLN A 637 -9.71 8.92 -1.05
C GLN A 637 -10.58 9.73 -2.02
N GLU A 638 -11.29 10.73 -1.51
CA GLU A 638 -12.16 11.59 -2.33
C GLU A 638 -11.37 12.28 -3.44
N ASN A 639 -10.24 12.90 -3.07
CA ASN A 639 -9.35 13.57 -4.03
C ASN A 639 -8.76 12.59 -5.05
N TYR A 640 -8.36 11.41 -4.60
CA TYR A 640 -7.82 10.36 -5.47
C TYR A 640 -8.85 9.86 -6.48
N ASN A 641 -10.07 9.56 -6.03
CA ASN A 641 -11.15 9.07 -6.89
C ASN A 641 -11.55 10.14 -7.92
N MET A 642 -11.65 11.40 -7.49
CA MET A 642 -11.89 12.53 -8.38
C MET A 642 -10.80 12.68 -9.45
N ALA A 643 -9.53 12.68 -9.03
CA ALA A 643 -8.40 12.82 -9.95
C ALA A 643 -8.37 11.67 -10.98
N ARG A 644 -8.58 10.44 -10.51
CA ARG A 644 -8.67 9.25 -11.36
C ARG A 644 -9.77 9.37 -12.39
N GLU A 645 -10.99 9.71 -11.98
CA GLU A 645 -12.12 9.76 -12.91
C GLU A 645 -11.97 10.88 -13.93
N PHE A 646 -11.45 12.04 -13.50
CA PHE A 646 -11.11 13.12 -14.41
C PHE A 646 -10.10 12.67 -15.47
N GLU A 647 -9.05 11.98 -15.05
CA GLU A 647 -8.02 11.47 -15.94
C GLU A 647 -8.53 10.38 -16.88
N ASP A 648 -9.34 9.43 -16.40
CA ASP A 648 -9.95 8.38 -17.24
C ASP A 648 -10.79 9.01 -18.36
N GLN A 649 -11.53 10.09 -18.06
CA GLN A 649 -12.25 10.84 -19.08
C GLN A 649 -11.32 11.64 -19.99
N GLN A 650 -10.23 12.22 -19.47
CA GLN A 650 -9.25 12.94 -20.29
C GLN A 650 -8.59 12.00 -21.30
N LEU A 651 -8.15 10.82 -20.85
CA LEU A 651 -7.63 9.75 -21.70
C LEU A 651 -8.62 9.32 -22.77
N ALA A 652 -9.90 9.19 -22.42
CA ALA A 652 -10.95 8.86 -23.38
C ALA A 652 -11.13 9.98 -24.42
N MET A 653 -11.16 11.24 -24.00
CA MET A 653 -11.24 12.42 -24.88
C MET A 653 -10.04 12.48 -25.84
N THR A 654 -8.84 12.24 -25.30
CA THR A 654 -7.58 12.23 -26.04
C THR A 654 -7.56 11.10 -27.07
N GLY A 655 -8.02 9.90 -26.71
CA GLY A 655 -8.12 8.77 -27.65
C GLY A 655 -9.11 9.00 -28.81
N LEU A 656 -10.10 9.88 -28.63
CA LEU A 656 -11.03 10.25 -29.71
C LEU A 656 -10.46 11.32 -30.64
N SER A 657 -9.69 12.26 -30.09
CA SER A 657 -9.24 13.47 -30.80
C SER A 657 -7.85 13.35 -31.43
N THR A 658 -6.95 12.58 -30.80
CA THR A 658 -5.55 12.54 -31.20
C THR A 658 -5.25 11.50 -32.27
N ASN A 659 -4.18 11.76 -33.03
CA ASN A 659 -3.61 10.79 -33.95
C ASN A 659 -2.95 9.64 -33.18
N ASN A 660 -3.33 8.40 -33.49
CA ASN A 660 -2.72 7.18 -32.94
C ASN A 660 -1.18 7.10 -33.11
N LYS A 661 -0.58 7.84 -34.04
CA LYS A 661 0.90 7.94 -34.18
C LYS A 661 1.58 8.75 -33.07
N LEU A 662 0.81 9.42 -32.20
CA LEU A 662 1.29 10.11 -31.01
C LEU A 662 1.19 9.25 -29.74
N LEU A 663 0.86 7.96 -29.92
CA LEU A 663 1.05 6.92 -28.93
C LEU A 663 2.49 6.39 -29.01
N PHE A 664 3.23 6.50 -27.93
CA PHE A 664 4.55 5.89 -27.79
C PHE A 664 4.41 4.65 -26.92
N LEU A 665 5.01 3.56 -27.38
CA LEU A 665 5.09 2.33 -26.61
C LEU A 665 6.51 2.21 -26.04
N PHE A 666 6.64 1.85 -24.77
CA PHE A 666 7.93 1.70 -24.10
C PHE A 666 7.90 0.58 -23.06
N ASP A 667 9.04 0.30 -22.43
CA ASP A 667 9.17 -0.68 -21.35
C ASP A 667 9.89 -0.05 -20.15
N ALA A 668 9.14 0.31 -19.12
CA ALA A 668 9.64 0.84 -17.85
C ALA A 668 10.33 -0.22 -16.98
N LYS A 669 10.25 -1.51 -17.34
CA LYS A 669 10.88 -2.63 -16.61
C LYS A 669 12.31 -2.90 -17.08
N ASN A 670 12.86 -2.04 -17.94
CA ASN A 670 14.17 -2.21 -18.53
C ASN A 670 15.35 -2.06 -17.53
N ASN A 671 15.09 -1.75 -16.25
CA ASN A 671 16.07 -1.48 -15.19
C ASN A 671 17.14 -0.44 -15.57
N ASN A 672 16.80 0.46 -16.49
CA ASN A 672 17.67 1.52 -16.96
C ASN A 672 17.33 2.84 -16.26
N ASN A 673 18.28 3.78 -16.27
CA ASN A 673 18.03 5.15 -15.88
C ASN A 673 17.05 5.84 -16.85
N THR A 674 16.96 5.37 -18.09
CA THR A 674 16.04 5.93 -19.08
C THR A 674 14.80 5.05 -19.21
N LEU A 675 13.65 5.58 -18.78
CA LEU A 675 12.36 4.89 -18.91
C LEU A 675 11.82 4.95 -20.34
N VAL A 676 11.97 6.12 -20.98
CA VAL A 676 11.48 6.39 -22.33
C VAL A 676 12.54 7.21 -23.05
N ASP A 677 12.85 6.88 -24.30
CA ASP A 677 13.62 7.72 -25.22
C ASP A 677 13.19 7.37 -26.63
N GLU A 678 12.03 7.88 -27.01
CA GLU A 678 11.33 7.46 -28.21
C GLU A 678 11.04 8.64 -29.12
N THR A 679 11.15 8.41 -30.44
CA THR A 679 10.80 9.39 -31.47
C THR A 679 9.80 8.78 -32.43
N ASN A 680 8.60 9.34 -32.47
CA ASN A 680 7.58 8.95 -33.44
C ASN A 680 7.48 9.97 -34.56
N ASN A 681 7.22 9.50 -35.79
CA ASN A 681 6.89 10.36 -36.92
C ASN A 681 5.39 10.27 -37.23
N ALA A 682 4.63 11.30 -36.86
CA ALA A 682 3.18 11.40 -37.06
C ALA A 682 2.78 11.91 -38.46
N ALA A 683 3.69 11.84 -39.44
CA ALA A 683 3.42 12.19 -40.84
C ALA A 683 2.22 11.40 -41.40
N ARG A 684 1.31 12.11 -42.09
CA ARG A 684 0.07 11.57 -42.65
C ARG A 684 -0.55 12.52 -43.67
N GLU A 685 -1.39 11.96 -44.52
CA GLU A 685 -2.34 12.73 -45.32
C GLU A 685 -3.55 13.10 -44.45
N GLN A 686 -3.97 14.37 -44.46
CA GLN A 686 -5.13 14.86 -43.73
C GLN A 686 -6.36 14.85 -44.65
N ASP A 687 -6.19 15.40 -45.85
CA ASP A 687 -7.13 15.38 -46.95
C ASP A 687 -6.36 15.45 -48.28
N PRO A 688 -7.01 15.29 -49.45
CA PRO A 688 -6.32 15.29 -50.75
C PRO A 688 -5.51 16.56 -51.07
N ARG A 689 -5.78 17.67 -50.37
CA ARG A 689 -5.13 18.97 -50.53
C ARG A 689 -4.19 19.30 -49.38
N MET A 690 -4.06 18.45 -48.36
CA MET A 690 -3.26 18.77 -47.19
C MET A 690 -2.61 17.53 -46.56
N LYS A 691 -1.32 17.64 -46.28
CA LYS A 691 -0.50 16.56 -45.73
C LYS A 691 0.43 17.09 -44.64
N VAL A 692 0.50 16.37 -43.53
CA VAL A 692 1.61 16.46 -42.58
C VAL A 692 2.74 15.61 -43.15
N SER A 693 3.67 16.23 -43.88
CA SER A 693 4.78 15.54 -44.55
C SER A 693 5.86 15.04 -43.58
N MET A 694 6.03 15.73 -42.44
CA MET A 694 6.89 15.35 -41.33
C MET A 694 6.22 15.77 -40.02
N ALA A 695 6.31 14.93 -38.98
CA ALA A 695 5.97 15.30 -37.61
C ALA A 695 6.74 14.43 -36.63
N LYS A 696 8.02 14.73 -36.41
CA LYS A 696 8.86 14.04 -35.43
C LYS A 696 8.53 14.57 -34.05
N VAL A 697 8.08 13.70 -33.16
CA VAL A 697 7.85 14.03 -31.77
C VAL A 697 8.74 13.12 -30.94
N HIS A 698 9.59 13.74 -30.13
CA HIS A 698 10.54 13.06 -29.26
C HIS A 698 10.15 13.28 -27.81
N ILE A 699 10.12 12.19 -27.05
CA ILE A 699 9.87 12.18 -25.61
C ILE A 699 10.96 11.37 -24.94
N LYS A 700 11.55 11.95 -23.89
CA LYS A 700 12.59 11.30 -23.10
C LYS A 700 12.32 11.47 -21.61
N ILE A 701 12.44 10.37 -20.87
CA ILE A 701 12.20 10.32 -19.43
C ILE A 701 13.37 9.61 -18.78
N VAL A 702 14.12 10.35 -17.97
CA VAL A 702 15.33 9.88 -17.30
C VAL A 702 15.15 9.96 -15.79
N HIS A 703 15.38 8.85 -15.09
CA HIS A 703 15.46 8.79 -13.64
C HIS A 703 16.52 9.77 -13.14
N ALA A 704 16.06 10.72 -12.33
CA ALA A 704 16.84 11.83 -11.83
C ALA A 704 16.50 12.02 -10.34
N PRO A 705 16.85 11.04 -9.48
CA PRO A 705 16.53 11.08 -8.07
C PRO A 705 17.15 12.32 -7.42
N LEU A 706 16.50 12.84 -6.37
CA LEU A 706 17.14 13.85 -5.54
C LEU A 706 18.31 13.22 -4.78
N GLU A 707 19.40 13.97 -4.62
CA GLU A 707 20.43 13.60 -3.66
C GLU A 707 19.75 13.44 -2.30
N GLN A 708 19.81 12.22 -1.77
CA GLN A 708 19.20 11.96 -0.48
C GLN A 708 19.93 12.83 0.55
N PRO A 709 19.22 13.57 1.41
CA PRO A 709 19.88 14.18 2.55
C PRO A 709 20.59 13.03 3.28
N ASP A 710 21.90 13.14 3.51
CA ASP A 710 22.70 12.13 4.21
C ASP A 710 21.91 11.65 5.43
N ILE A 711 21.19 10.53 5.31
CA ILE A 711 20.54 9.88 6.44
C ILE A 711 21.74 9.44 7.22
N LYS A 712 22.08 10.20 8.27
CA LYS A 712 23.33 10.07 9.03
C LYS A 712 23.58 8.59 9.23
N ARG A 713 24.43 8.00 8.38
CA ARG A 713 24.81 6.61 8.48
C ARG A 713 25.50 6.57 9.83
N LYS A 714 24.80 6.15 10.89
CA LYS A 714 25.43 5.94 12.18
C LYS A 714 26.56 4.98 11.83
N PRO A 715 27.84 5.40 11.96
CA PRO A 715 28.94 4.55 11.58
C PRO A 715 28.72 3.25 12.32
N LEU A 716 28.61 2.15 11.56
CA LEU A 716 28.51 0.81 12.13
C LEU A 716 29.62 0.73 13.17
N VAL A 717 29.22 0.74 14.45
CA VAL A 717 30.15 0.55 15.55
C VAL A 717 30.70 -0.84 15.31
N LYS A 718 31.92 -0.93 14.76
CA LYS A 718 32.65 -2.18 14.66
C LYS A 718 32.75 -2.72 16.10
N LYS A 719 31.91 -3.70 16.41
CA LYS A 719 32.02 -4.50 17.63
C LYS A 719 32.99 -5.63 17.38
#